data_AF-A0A8S1SLN8-F1
#
_entry.id   AF-A0A8S1SLN8-F1
#
_cell.length_a   1.000
_cell.length_b   1.000
_cell.length_c   1.000
_cell.angle_alpha   90.00
_cell.angle_beta   90.00
_cell.angle_gamma   90.00
#
_symmetry.space_group_name_H-M   'P 1'
#
loop_
_entity.id
_entity.type
_entity.pdbx_description
1 polymer ?
#
loop_
_entity_poly.entity_id
_entity_poly.type
_entity_poly.pdbx_seq_one_letter_code
_entity_poly.pdbx_strand_id
1 'polypeptide(L)'
;MIFSLQFTTDEKKEAIEALAANPSDENFEIQSQKYNTTIRNLKRWFNQGYVRKQGCGRKRVNPQAVAELEQWILTETKKGGRKITRDFIKSKALEIFNSDTFKASKMWMDKFLSEYDIKFKVQTILQEHGCLSKLQEVKFKQEQKSRREKESESLETKRLVKNESQEQIQTDLNVKQGLEEKVYVEDFFLDQDAINLFSDSYEIQSRQNQVELQQFSEQFIPKLTFLGDSYEDIYIGYYIQYFIMKFYLKENMMQCKCFDQMLQFIESFYIIMKYSLLIIFVLICITYTQQTPEQHLKKEIIKKIANYVGIELPHDLHLFCLPCKLMMKQVQKFSRNTLLTIIKKEYLALCPHFYNMPHCLGKSKQYHDEFAVHFIDNYLKPSNACQVLGACKVEHQPQTLKEYINEVMHDKLTKEQQQRWKEQAEALLINNKDYKVVQYTDLHIDTEYSEGADAFCNAPLCCRKEYGTPKDPNKGAQYWGTLASCDLPFRTVQNLLQFTKENIDPDFIIWTGDSIAHDVWQQFQSNQTIPTRIITEEIQKTMPTTQVYAMYGNHEAYPAEQYDMIGESTQWLRDETSEMWKQYLSQEAYYQLRRNGYYSQIDEKRNLKIIALNSQAYDYDNFFLMEGVTDPRGMLKWLIQELQDAESKNQFAIIIAHIPPGDISCNSQWADRFSVVIERFEHVVSGLFYGHTHSDQISHIRSRIDGRYIKTIYIAPSVTTFTRYNPSFRVFYFNGKTNQIIDFSQYRLDLAKANKEGQNAILNWNIAYNFLEYYGLQSSRIEDVQTLGYKMRHDEEILKKYIYSYATGSEVRYKQHLKDLKKLFLKKGTRNYFICGVETATYDDWFSCIGFIESLQDSAQIRYKIYESFYGKWLKD
;
A
#
# COMPACT_ATOMS: atom_id res chain seq x y z
N MET A 1 -22.14 -2.65 7.82
CA MET A 1 -23.58 -2.47 8.13
C MET A 1 -24.37 -3.17 7.03
N ILE A 2 -25.31 -4.05 7.37
CA ILE A 2 -26.17 -4.81 6.45
C ILE A 2 -27.00 -3.83 5.60
N PHE A 3 -26.76 -3.73 4.30
CA PHE A 3 -27.67 -2.98 3.42
C PHE A 3 -28.90 -3.82 3.10
N SER A 4 -30.05 -3.23 3.38
CA SER A 4 -31.36 -3.72 2.96
C SER A 4 -31.50 -3.60 1.45
N LEU A 5 -31.34 -4.71 0.72
CA LEU A 5 -32.07 -4.88 -0.54
C LEU A 5 -33.57 -4.83 -0.19
N GLN A 6 -34.27 -3.84 -0.72
CA GLN A 6 -35.73 -3.78 -0.58
C GLN A 6 -36.33 -4.81 -1.53
N PHE A 7 -36.52 -6.04 -1.06
CA PHE A 7 -37.32 -7.05 -1.76
C PHE A 7 -38.72 -6.50 -2.04
N THR A 8 -39.22 -6.73 -3.25
CA THR A 8 -40.57 -6.38 -3.66
C THR A 8 -41.59 -7.14 -2.81
N THR A 9 -42.83 -6.65 -2.77
CA THR A 9 -43.90 -7.29 -1.98
C THR A 9 -44.25 -8.67 -2.56
N ASP A 10 -44.11 -8.84 -3.87
CA ASP A 10 -44.45 -10.06 -4.59
C ASP A 10 -43.41 -11.16 -4.35
N GLU A 11 -42.11 -10.85 -4.40
CA GLU A 11 -41.04 -11.81 -4.09
C GLU A 11 -41.17 -12.40 -2.68
N LYS A 12 -41.57 -11.57 -1.70
CA LYS A 12 -41.77 -12.05 -0.32
C LYS A 12 -43.01 -12.93 -0.19
N LYS A 13 -44.03 -12.66 -0.99
CA LYS A 13 -45.26 -13.44 -1.02
C LYS A 13 -44.98 -14.82 -1.61
N GLU A 14 -44.30 -14.88 -2.75
CA GLU A 14 -43.90 -16.14 -3.39
C GLU A 14 -42.99 -16.98 -2.48
N ALA A 15 -42.06 -16.34 -1.77
CA ALA A 15 -41.21 -17.03 -0.80
C ALA A 15 -42.03 -17.67 0.33
N ILE A 16 -43.03 -16.99 0.87
CA ILE A 16 -43.89 -17.54 1.92
C ILE A 16 -44.81 -18.63 1.37
N GLU A 17 -45.38 -18.48 0.17
CA GLU A 17 -46.24 -19.49 -0.43
C GLU A 17 -45.47 -20.80 -0.66
N ALA A 18 -44.23 -20.71 -1.15
CA ALA A 18 -43.34 -21.85 -1.29
C ALA A 18 -43.01 -22.53 0.06
N LEU A 19 -42.81 -21.74 1.13
CA LEU A 19 -42.56 -22.27 2.47
C LEU A 19 -43.82 -22.83 3.14
N ALA A 20 -45.00 -22.27 2.83
CA ALA A 20 -46.28 -22.77 3.33
C ALA A 20 -46.64 -24.12 2.69
N ALA A 21 -46.24 -24.34 1.45
CA ALA A 21 -46.39 -25.63 0.78
C ALA A 21 -45.47 -26.72 1.37
N ASN A 22 -44.28 -26.36 1.87
CA ASN A 22 -43.35 -27.29 2.51
C ASN A 22 -42.45 -26.59 3.56
N PRO A 23 -42.82 -26.56 4.85
CA PRO A 23 -42.07 -25.83 5.88
C PRO A 23 -40.90 -26.64 6.47
N SER A 24 -40.05 -27.23 5.63
CA SER A 24 -38.83 -27.92 6.06
C SER A 24 -37.63 -26.97 6.13
N ASP A 25 -36.65 -27.24 6.99
CA ASP A 25 -35.42 -26.43 7.09
C ASP A 25 -34.65 -26.39 5.76
N GLU A 26 -34.68 -27.50 4.99
CA GLU A 26 -34.12 -27.57 3.64
C GLU A 26 -34.83 -26.61 2.67
N ASN A 27 -36.17 -26.50 2.73
CA ASN A 27 -36.87 -25.52 1.90
C ASN A 27 -36.61 -24.08 2.36
N PHE A 28 -36.40 -23.84 3.67
CA PHE A 28 -35.94 -22.54 4.16
C PHE A 28 -34.55 -22.17 3.62
N GLU A 29 -33.64 -23.13 3.47
CA GLU A 29 -32.34 -22.93 2.83
C GLU A 29 -32.47 -22.65 1.32
N ILE A 30 -33.29 -23.43 0.61
CA ILE A 30 -33.56 -23.22 -0.82
C ILE A 30 -34.16 -21.83 -1.07
N GLN A 31 -35.18 -21.42 -0.31
CA GLN A 31 -35.75 -20.08 -0.48
C GLN A 31 -34.79 -18.97 -0.01
N SER A 32 -33.93 -19.24 0.98
CA SER A 32 -32.90 -18.30 1.47
C SER A 32 -31.88 -17.99 0.38
N GLN A 33 -31.43 -19.02 -0.34
CA GLN A 33 -30.55 -18.88 -1.49
C GLN A 33 -31.26 -18.22 -2.68
N LYS A 34 -32.47 -18.71 -3.03
CA LYS A 34 -33.25 -18.21 -4.17
C LYS A 34 -33.53 -16.71 -4.09
N TYR A 35 -33.94 -16.21 -2.93
CA TYR A 35 -34.27 -14.80 -2.73
C TYR A 35 -33.16 -14.02 -2.01
N ASN A 36 -31.94 -14.56 -1.92
CA ASN A 36 -30.77 -13.93 -1.31
C ASN A 36 -31.08 -13.18 0.01
N THR A 37 -31.81 -13.85 0.90
CA THR A 37 -32.25 -13.31 2.20
C THR A 37 -31.93 -14.32 3.29
N THR A 38 -31.72 -13.88 4.52
CA THR A 38 -31.40 -14.82 5.61
C THR A 38 -32.58 -15.73 5.94
N ILE A 39 -32.30 -16.98 6.32
CA ILE A 39 -33.29 -17.91 6.90
C ILE A 39 -34.06 -17.25 8.06
N ARG A 40 -33.39 -16.41 8.86
CA ARG A 40 -34.02 -15.64 9.94
C ARG A 40 -35.12 -14.69 9.44
N ASN A 41 -34.90 -14.01 8.32
CA ASN A 41 -35.90 -13.14 7.72
C ASN A 41 -37.07 -13.95 7.14
N LEU A 42 -36.79 -15.08 6.48
CA LEU A 42 -37.84 -15.98 5.97
C LEU A 42 -38.69 -16.56 7.10
N LYS A 43 -38.07 -17.05 8.18
CA LYS A 43 -38.79 -17.52 9.38
C LYS A 43 -39.63 -16.39 10.00
N ARG A 44 -39.15 -15.14 9.98
CA ARG A 44 -39.94 -13.99 10.43
C ARG A 44 -41.12 -13.71 9.49
N TRP A 45 -40.91 -13.70 8.18
CA TRP A 45 -41.94 -13.44 7.18
C TRP A 45 -43.03 -14.52 7.21
N PHE A 46 -42.62 -15.78 7.32
CA PHE A 46 -43.50 -16.95 7.46
C PHE A 46 -44.37 -16.86 8.74
N ASN A 47 -43.77 -16.50 9.88
CA ASN A 47 -44.49 -16.49 11.16
C ASN A 47 -45.28 -15.20 11.44
N GLN A 48 -44.85 -14.05 10.90
CA GLN A 48 -45.36 -12.72 11.31
C GLN A 48 -45.87 -11.89 10.13
N GLY A 49 -45.84 -12.42 8.91
CA GLY A 49 -46.16 -11.71 7.68
C GLY A 49 -44.99 -10.91 7.11
N TYR A 50 -45.03 -10.70 5.80
CA TYR A 50 -44.00 -10.02 5.02
C TYR A 50 -44.24 -8.51 4.82
N VAL A 51 -45.47 -8.05 5.08
CA VAL A 51 -45.86 -6.64 4.98
C VAL A 51 -45.20 -5.84 6.09
N ARG A 52 -44.49 -4.77 5.72
CA ARG A 52 -43.85 -3.88 6.69
C ARG A 52 -44.91 -3.09 7.45
N LYS A 53 -45.04 -3.31 8.76
CA LYS A 53 -45.89 -2.47 9.62
C LYS A 53 -45.47 -1.00 9.47
N GLN A 54 -46.39 -0.14 9.05
CA GLN A 54 -46.13 1.29 8.88
C GLN A 54 -45.70 1.91 10.24
N GLY A 55 -44.60 2.66 10.24
CA GLY A 55 -44.28 3.57 11.36
C GLY A 55 -42.94 3.41 12.10
N CYS A 56 -41.94 2.67 11.58
CA CYS A 56 -40.65 2.52 12.29
C CYS A 56 -39.42 2.78 11.41
N GLY A 57 -39.34 3.94 10.74
CA GLY A 57 -38.12 4.38 10.08
C GLY A 57 -38.24 5.76 9.44
N ARG A 58 -37.38 6.69 9.87
CA ARG A 58 -37.18 8.05 9.34
C ARG A 58 -38.46 8.89 9.15
N LYS A 59 -38.95 9.53 10.23
CA LYS A 59 -39.88 10.66 10.10
C LYS A 59 -39.17 11.96 10.49
N ARG A 60 -39.49 13.04 9.76
CA ARG A 60 -38.96 14.39 9.95
C ARG A 60 -39.21 14.81 11.39
N VAL A 61 -38.13 15.03 12.15
CA VAL A 61 -38.20 15.38 13.56
C VAL A 61 -38.68 16.83 13.64
N ASN A 62 -39.75 17.11 14.40
CA ASN A 62 -40.18 18.49 14.67
C ASN A 62 -39.09 19.18 15.52
N PRO A 63 -38.29 20.11 14.96
CA PRO A 63 -37.13 20.66 15.66
C PRO A 63 -37.50 21.46 16.91
N GLN A 64 -38.69 22.08 16.91
CA GLN A 64 -39.19 22.85 18.04
C GLN A 64 -39.50 21.95 19.24
N ALA A 65 -40.16 20.81 19.00
CA ALA A 65 -40.45 19.80 20.03
C ALA A 65 -39.17 19.17 20.60
N VAL A 66 -38.12 19.02 19.78
CA VAL A 66 -36.81 18.54 20.25
C VAL A 66 -36.14 19.55 21.18
N ALA A 67 -36.13 20.83 20.77
CA ALA A 67 -35.54 21.89 21.56
C ALA A 67 -36.27 22.05 22.91
N GLU A 68 -37.60 21.94 22.92
CA GLU A 68 -38.41 21.97 24.14
C GLU A 68 -38.09 20.79 25.08
N LEU A 69 -37.98 19.58 24.52
CA LEU A 69 -37.61 18.40 25.31
C LEU A 69 -36.19 18.52 25.88
N GLU A 70 -35.23 19.00 25.10
CA GLU A 70 -33.87 19.27 25.56
C GLU A 70 -33.87 20.27 26.73
N GLN A 71 -34.52 21.41 26.57
CA GLN A 71 -34.58 22.44 27.62
C GLN A 71 -35.24 21.93 28.90
N TRP A 72 -36.29 21.11 28.76
CA TRP A 72 -36.93 20.46 29.90
C TRP A 72 -35.97 19.53 30.64
N ILE A 73 -35.19 18.70 29.94
CA ILE A 73 -34.21 17.79 30.56
C ILE A 73 -33.17 18.58 31.36
N LEU A 74 -32.63 19.65 30.79
CA LEU A 74 -31.60 20.48 31.44
C LEU A 74 -32.17 21.20 32.67
N THR A 75 -33.38 21.76 32.55
CA THR A 75 -34.07 22.46 33.64
C THR A 75 -34.38 21.53 34.81
N GLU A 76 -34.92 20.34 34.54
CA GLU A 76 -35.27 19.37 35.58
C GLU A 76 -34.03 18.72 36.20
N THR A 77 -32.96 18.52 35.42
CA THR A 77 -31.66 18.10 35.97
C THR A 77 -31.13 19.15 36.94
N LYS A 78 -31.21 20.44 36.58
CA LYS A 78 -30.75 21.56 37.41
C LYS A 78 -31.56 21.67 38.70
N LYS A 79 -32.89 21.59 38.63
CA LYS A 79 -33.77 21.62 39.82
C LYS A 79 -33.56 20.41 40.74
N GLY A 80 -33.40 19.22 40.16
CA GLY A 80 -33.36 17.97 40.90
C GLY A 80 -31.99 17.53 41.38
N GLY A 81 -30.90 18.17 40.93
CA GLY A 81 -29.52 17.77 41.25
C GLY A 81 -29.19 16.33 40.83
N ARG A 82 -29.94 15.75 39.87
CA ARG A 82 -29.79 14.36 39.44
C ARG A 82 -30.16 14.18 37.98
N LYS A 83 -29.62 13.14 37.36
CA LYS A 83 -29.94 12.77 35.98
C LYS A 83 -31.39 12.28 35.86
N ILE A 84 -32.12 12.79 34.86
CA ILE A 84 -33.45 12.31 34.52
C ILE A 84 -33.37 10.92 33.87
N THR A 85 -34.22 9.99 34.32
CA THR A 85 -34.22 8.62 33.77
C THR A 85 -34.81 8.59 32.37
N ARG A 86 -34.44 7.57 31.59
CA ARG A 86 -34.89 7.43 30.21
C ARG A 86 -36.41 7.29 30.08
N ASP A 87 -37.06 6.70 31.09
CA ASP A 87 -38.52 6.54 31.09
C ASP A 87 -39.23 7.88 31.26
N PHE A 88 -38.73 8.77 32.14
CA PHE A 88 -39.28 10.13 32.26
C PHE A 88 -39.07 10.96 31.00
N ILE A 89 -37.88 10.86 30.37
CA ILE A 89 -37.61 11.53 29.09
C ILE A 89 -38.56 10.99 28.00
N LYS A 90 -38.82 9.68 27.99
CA LYS A 90 -39.73 9.05 27.04
C LYS A 90 -41.17 9.53 27.22
N SER A 91 -41.67 9.56 28.45
CA SER A 91 -43.02 10.06 28.76
C SER A 91 -43.17 11.53 28.36
N LYS A 92 -42.17 12.37 28.69
CA LYS A 92 -42.20 13.78 28.33
C LYS A 92 -42.07 14.01 26.82
N ALA A 93 -41.31 13.19 26.12
CA ALA A 93 -41.23 13.23 24.66
C ALA A 93 -42.57 12.89 24.00
N LEU A 94 -43.32 11.91 24.52
CA LEU A 94 -44.65 11.58 24.00
C LEU A 94 -45.65 12.72 24.23
N GLU A 95 -45.54 13.41 25.36
CA GLU A 95 -46.35 14.59 25.69
C GLU A 95 -46.03 15.79 24.77
N ILE A 96 -44.75 16.16 24.62
CA ILE A 96 -44.31 17.33 23.84
C ILE A 96 -44.56 17.14 22.33
N PHE A 97 -44.30 15.93 21.81
CA PHE A 97 -44.48 15.67 20.37
C PHE A 97 -45.95 15.51 19.97
N ASN A 98 -46.85 15.24 20.93
CA ASN A 98 -48.30 15.19 20.81
C ASN A 98 -48.81 14.70 19.43
N SER A 99 -48.36 13.51 19.02
CA SER A 99 -48.69 12.94 17.70
C SER A 99 -48.87 11.43 17.82
N ASP A 100 -50.02 10.94 17.38
CA ASP A 100 -50.37 9.50 17.32
C ASP A 100 -49.39 8.68 16.48
N THR A 101 -48.63 9.36 15.61
CA THR A 101 -47.64 8.74 14.73
C THR A 101 -46.21 8.78 15.26
N PHE A 102 -45.95 9.47 16.38
CA PHE A 102 -44.64 9.57 17.00
C PHE A 102 -44.47 8.45 18.03
N LYS A 103 -43.37 7.73 17.94
CA LYS A 103 -42.98 6.72 18.93
C LYS A 103 -41.60 7.06 19.46
N ALA A 104 -41.51 7.36 20.75
CA ALA A 104 -40.25 7.49 21.48
C ALA A 104 -39.59 6.10 21.67
N SER A 105 -39.23 5.47 20.55
CA SER A 105 -38.58 4.16 20.52
C SER A 105 -37.16 4.24 21.11
N LYS A 106 -36.61 3.09 21.53
CA LYS A 106 -35.23 3.02 22.04
C LYS A 106 -34.22 3.66 21.08
N MET A 107 -34.34 3.35 19.79
CA MET A 107 -33.44 3.85 18.74
C MET A 107 -33.56 5.36 18.53
N TRP A 108 -34.78 5.91 18.56
CA TRP A 108 -34.98 7.36 18.50
C TRP A 108 -34.37 8.05 19.73
N MET A 109 -34.60 7.50 20.92
CA MET A 109 -34.05 8.03 22.17
C MET A 109 -32.53 8.01 22.19
N ASP A 110 -31.90 6.93 21.73
CA ASP A 110 -30.43 6.84 21.65
C ASP A 110 -29.87 7.90 20.69
N LYS A 111 -30.50 8.09 19.53
CA LYS A 111 -30.09 9.10 18.56
C LYS A 111 -30.28 10.53 19.11
N PHE A 112 -31.42 10.82 19.74
CA PHE A 112 -31.67 12.12 20.37
C PHE A 112 -30.63 12.46 21.45
N LEU A 113 -30.32 11.52 22.34
CA LEU A 113 -29.34 11.74 23.41
C LEU A 113 -27.92 11.97 22.88
N SER A 114 -27.55 11.32 21.76
CA SER A 114 -26.24 11.50 21.13
C SER A 114 -26.15 12.76 20.26
N GLU A 115 -27.16 13.03 19.44
CA GLU A 115 -27.16 14.11 18.44
C GLU A 115 -27.20 15.49 19.11
N TYR A 116 -27.86 15.61 20.26
CA TYR A 116 -27.98 16.85 21.02
C TYR A 116 -27.03 16.91 22.24
N ASP A 117 -26.12 15.94 22.35
CA ASP A 117 -25.09 15.84 23.38
C ASP A 117 -25.62 15.99 24.82
N ILE A 118 -26.84 15.50 25.05
CA ILE A 118 -27.59 15.68 26.30
C ILE A 118 -26.81 15.11 27.50
N LYS A 119 -26.06 14.02 27.28
CA LYS A 119 -25.27 13.37 28.33
C LYS A 119 -24.19 14.31 28.87
N PHE A 120 -23.46 15.01 28.00
CA PHE A 120 -22.40 15.93 28.39
C PHE A 120 -22.97 17.18 29.08
N LYS A 121 -24.06 17.75 28.53
CA LYS A 121 -24.74 18.91 29.14
C LYS A 121 -25.28 18.62 30.54
N VAL A 122 -25.91 17.45 30.73
CA VAL A 122 -26.38 16.99 32.04
C VAL A 122 -25.21 16.79 33.02
N GLN A 123 -24.10 16.19 32.58
CA GLN A 123 -22.94 16.01 33.45
C GLN A 123 -22.27 17.33 33.84
N THR A 124 -22.28 18.33 32.95
CA THR A 124 -21.82 19.70 33.25
C THR A 124 -22.65 20.33 34.36
N ILE A 125 -23.99 20.29 34.24
CA ILE A 125 -24.90 20.81 35.27
C ILE A 125 -24.69 20.12 36.61
N LEU A 126 -24.56 18.78 36.61
CA LEU A 126 -24.34 18.01 37.83
C LEU A 126 -22.97 18.30 38.47
N GLN A 127 -21.94 18.58 37.66
CA GLN A 127 -20.63 19.01 38.16
C GLN A 127 -20.70 20.38 38.83
N GLU A 128 -21.35 21.35 38.18
CA GLU A 128 -21.52 22.72 38.72
C GLU A 128 -22.27 22.74 40.06
N HIS A 129 -23.19 21.80 40.26
CA HIS A 129 -23.97 21.68 41.50
C HIS A 129 -23.34 20.70 42.51
N GLY A 130 -22.11 20.23 42.28
CA GLY A 130 -21.40 19.31 43.19
C GLY A 130 -22.09 17.95 43.37
N CYS A 131 -22.91 17.54 42.39
CA CYS A 131 -23.73 16.32 42.44
C CYS A 131 -23.05 15.10 41.79
N LEU A 132 -21.78 15.20 41.39
CA LEU A 132 -21.00 14.09 40.85
C LEU A 132 -20.17 13.41 41.96
N SER A 133 -20.06 12.08 41.91
CA SER A 133 -19.08 11.38 42.76
C SER A 133 -17.64 11.69 42.31
N LYS A 134 -16.66 11.57 43.22
CA LYS A 134 -15.23 11.78 42.91
C LYS A 134 -14.75 11.02 41.67
N LEU A 135 -15.20 9.77 41.48
CA LEU A 135 -14.84 8.96 40.29
C LEU A 135 -15.47 9.53 39.01
N GLN A 136 -16.69 10.06 39.09
CA GLN A 136 -17.37 10.70 37.96
C GLN A 136 -16.75 12.05 37.62
N GLU A 137 -16.35 12.84 38.62
CA GLU A 137 -15.64 14.10 38.41
C GLU A 137 -14.30 13.90 37.71
N VAL A 138 -13.52 12.89 38.09
CA VAL A 138 -12.22 12.61 37.44
C VAL A 138 -12.42 12.24 35.97
N LYS A 139 -13.36 11.33 35.69
CA LYS A 139 -13.68 10.93 34.30
C LYS A 139 -14.20 12.10 33.48
N PHE A 140 -15.06 12.93 34.06
CA PHE A 140 -15.64 14.07 33.36
C PHE A 140 -14.63 15.20 33.12
N LYS A 141 -13.69 15.45 34.05
CA LYS A 141 -12.56 16.39 33.84
C LYS A 141 -11.63 15.93 32.72
N GLN A 142 -11.38 14.62 32.58
CA GLN A 142 -10.63 14.07 31.44
C GLN A 142 -11.36 14.28 30.11
N GLU A 143 -12.68 14.06 30.09
CA GLU A 143 -13.53 14.29 28.90
C GLU A 143 -13.61 15.78 28.52
N GLN A 144 -13.69 16.69 29.50
CA GLN A 144 -13.62 18.14 29.27
C GLN A 144 -12.26 18.60 28.73
N LYS A 145 -11.15 18.02 29.21
CA LYS A 145 -9.80 18.34 28.72
C LYS A 145 -9.65 17.96 27.24
N SER A 146 -10.05 16.73 26.88
CA SER A 146 -10.00 16.25 25.49
C SER A 146 -10.89 17.09 24.55
N ARG A 147 -12.04 17.60 25.02
CA ARG A 147 -12.91 18.47 24.22
C ARG A 147 -12.33 19.88 24.04
N ARG A 148 -11.71 20.46 25.07
CA ARG A 148 -11.04 21.77 24.97
C ARG A 148 -9.85 21.73 24.01
N GLU A 149 -9.11 20.63 23.98
CA GLU A 149 -8.02 20.42 23.02
C GLU A 149 -8.55 20.39 21.58
N LYS A 150 -9.67 19.70 21.33
CA LYS A 150 -10.32 19.68 20.00
C LYS A 150 -10.96 21.02 19.58
N GLU A 151 -11.53 21.77 20.53
CA GLU A 151 -12.06 23.11 20.25
C GLU A 151 -10.95 24.15 20.03
N SER A 152 -9.80 24.00 20.69
CA SER A 152 -8.58 24.79 20.44
C SER A 152 -8.09 24.61 19.02
N GLU A 153 -7.96 23.36 18.55
CA GLU A 153 -7.58 23.05 17.16
C GLU A 153 -8.59 23.63 16.15
N SER A 154 -9.89 23.57 16.46
CA SER A 154 -10.97 24.13 15.62
C SER A 154 -10.97 25.66 15.56
N LEU A 155 -10.72 26.35 16.69
CA LEU A 155 -10.65 27.82 16.74
C LEU A 155 -9.37 28.37 16.10
N GLU A 156 -8.26 27.65 16.20
CA GLU A 156 -6.99 27.98 15.55
C GLU A 156 -7.13 27.85 14.03
N THR A 157 -7.81 26.80 13.56
CA THR A 157 -8.21 26.63 12.15
C THR A 157 -9.13 27.76 11.66
N LYS A 158 -10.09 28.22 12.48
CA LYS A 158 -10.98 29.35 12.12
C LYS A 158 -10.32 30.72 12.19
N ARG A 159 -9.30 30.91 13.03
CA ARG A 159 -8.47 32.14 13.07
C ARG A 159 -7.57 32.25 11.85
N LEU A 160 -7.00 31.14 11.38
CA LEU A 160 -6.19 31.09 10.16
C LEU A 160 -7.01 31.47 8.91
N VAL A 161 -8.24 30.97 8.79
CA VAL A 161 -9.16 31.32 7.67
C VAL A 161 -9.63 32.78 7.72
N LYS A 162 -9.68 33.41 8.91
CA LYS A 162 -10.11 34.81 9.04
C LYS A 162 -8.97 35.80 8.77
N ASN A 163 -7.73 35.43 9.09
CA ASN A 163 -6.54 36.24 8.81
C ASN A 163 -6.22 36.28 7.30
N GLU A 164 -6.46 35.19 6.56
CA GLU A 164 -6.35 35.17 5.08
C GLU A 164 -7.34 36.14 4.40
N SER A 165 -8.49 36.43 5.02
CA SER A 165 -9.49 37.36 4.47
C SER A 165 -9.20 38.84 4.73
N GLN A 166 -8.27 39.18 5.64
CA GLN A 166 -7.91 40.57 5.98
C GLN A 166 -6.55 41.02 5.43
N GLU A 167 -5.64 40.09 5.10
CA GLU A 167 -4.38 40.41 4.43
C GLU A 167 -4.53 40.72 2.92
N GLN A 168 -5.70 40.45 2.33
CA GLN A 168 -5.98 40.72 0.92
C GLN A 168 -6.49 42.16 0.63
N ILE A 169 -6.55 43.04 1.63
CA ILE A 169 -7.00 44.45 1.48
C ILE A 169 -5.92 45.49 1.83
N GLN A 170 -4.76 45.09 2.38
CA GLN A 170 -3.71 46.03 2.81
C GLN A 170 -2.36 45.75 2.13
N THR A 171 -2.34 45.52 0.81
CA THR A 171 -1.11 45.36 0.03
C THR A 171 -1.08 46.26 -1.22
N ASP A 172 -1.65 47.47 -1.12
CA ASP A 172 -1.53 48.49 -2.18
C ASP A 172 -0.97 49.85 -1.70
N LEU A 173 -0.54 49.99 -0.44
CA LEU A 173 0.07 51.23 0.06
C LEU A 173 1.18 50.94 1.07
N ASN A 174 2.42 50.84 0.58
CA ASN A 174 3.62 51.52 1.10
C ASN A 174 4.91 50.75 0.77
N VAL A 175 5.37 50.95 -0.47
CA VAL A 175 6.80 50.97 -0.77
C VAL A 175 7.36 52.29 -0.26
N LYS A 176 8.06 52.29 0.89
CA LYS A 176 9.28 53.08 1.17
C LYS A 176 9.59 53.15 2.67
N GLN A 177 10.91 53.12 2.92
CA GLN A 177 11.65 53.46 4.13
C GLN A 177 11.83 52.33 5.15
N GLY A 178 13.10 52.07 5.45
CA GLY A 178 13.57 51.11 6.42
C GLY A 178 13.79 51.71 7.78
N LEU A 179 14.07 50.84 8.74
CA LEU A 179 15.14 50.92 9.71
C LEU A 179 15.04 49.71 10.65
N GLU A 180 16.17 49.40 11.23
CA GLU A 180 16.46 48.34 12.19
C GLU A 180 15.45 48.28 13.34
N GLU A 181 15.00 47.07 13.71
CA GLU A 181 14.53 46.83 15.08
C GLU A 181 14.86 45.40 15.52
N LYS A 182 15.64 45.32 16.62
CA LYS A 182 15.93 44.12 17.40
C LYS A 182 14.65 43.65 18.07
N VAL A 183 14.27 42.39 17.85
CA VAL A 183 13.18 41.75 18.61
C VAL A 183 13.78 40.83 19.67
N TYR A 184 13.42 41.13 20.92
CA TYR A 184 13.63 40.32 22.11
C TYR A 184 12.92 38.98 21.97
N VAL A 185 13.63 37.89 22.27
CA VAL A 185 13.04 36.58 22.51
C VAL A 185 12.56 36.56 23.96
N GLU A 186 11.25 36.45 24.17
CA GLU A 186 10.69 36.14 25.49
C GLU A 186 10.74 34.62 25.72
N ASP A 187 11.31 34.27 26.87
CA ASP A 187 11.64 32.93 27.35
C ASP A 187 10.40 32.06 27.60
N PHE A 188 10.40 30.85 27.04
CA PHE A 188 9.68 29.70 27.59
C PHE A 188 10.61 28.95 28.54
N PHE A 189 10.35 29.07 29.84
CA PHE A 189 11.06 28.36 30.91
C PHE A 189 10.99 26.83 30.70
N LEU A 190 12.15 26.23 30.41
CA LEU A 190 12.42 24.81 30.59
C LEU A 190 13.08 24.61 31.97
N ASP A 191 12.57 23.61 32.67
CA ASP A 191 12.95 23.15 34.01
C ASP A 191 14.47 22.94 34.15
N GLN A 192 15.12 23.79 34.95
CA GLN A 192 16.58 23.86 35.12
C GLN A 192 17.18 22.73 35.99
N ASP A 193 16.34 21.85 36.54
CA ASP A 193 16.81 20.67 37.28
C ASP A 193 17.16 19.48 36.36
N ALA A 194 16.77 19.50 35.09
CA ALA A 194 17.13 18.46 34.12
C ALA A 194 18.52 18.64 33.48
N ILE A 195 19.10 19.85 33.57
CA ILE A 195 20.38 20.19 32.92
C ILE A 195 21.59 19.98 33.86
N ASN A 196 21.40 20.11 35.18
CA ASN A 196 22.50 19.98 36.15
C ASN A 196 22.86 18.54 36.54
N LEU A 197 22.19 17.53 35.97
CA LEU A 197 22.54 16.11 36.13
C LEU A 197 23.38 15.55 34.97
N PHE A 198 23.62 16.36 33.92
CA PHE A 198 24.34 15.92 32.71
C PHE A 198 25.73 16.57 32.49
N SER A 199 26.21 17.48 33.36
CA SER A 199 27.50 18.16 33.14
C SER A 199 28.74 17.51 33.77
N ASP A 200 28.62 16.61 34.75
CA ASP A 200 29.79 16.27 35.58
C ASP A 200 30.38 14.86 35.33
N SER A 201 30.06 14.22 34.20
CA SER A 201 30.65 12.90 33.87
C SER A 201 31.12 12.70 32.42
N TYR A 202 31.25 13.78 31.63
CA TYR A 202 31.67 13.66 30.22
C TYR A 202 32.75 14.66 29.77
N GLU A 203 33.58 15.14 30.69
CA GLU A 203 34.88 15.72 30.35
C GLU A 203 35.99 14.74 30.73
N ILE A 204 36.96 14.57 29.84
CA ILE A 204 38.09 13.62 29.89
C ILE A 204 37.80 12.27 29.19
N GLN A 205 37.42 12.29 27.91
CA GLN A 205 37.87 11.29 26.91
C GLN A 205 37.55 11.63 25.43
N SER A 206 37.26 12.89 25.07
CA SER A 206 36.70 13.22 23.75
C SER A 206 37.68 13.70 22.66
N ARG A 207 38.98 13.90 22.92
CA ARG A 207 39.88 14.49 21.91
C ARG A 207 40.54 13.52 20.92
N GLN A 208 40.74 12.25 21.26
CA GLN A 208 41.29 11.26 20.30
C GLN A 208 40.20 10.64 19.41
N ASN A 209 39.00 10.39 19.95
CA ASN A 209 37.89 9.81 19.19
C ASN A 209 37.30 10.76 18.15
N GLN A 210 37.36 12.09 18.35
CA GLN A 210 36.86 13.06 17.36
C GLN A 210 37.72 13.11 16.10
N VAL A 211 39.03 12.88 16.17
CA VAL A 211 39.91 12.90 15.00
C VAL A 211 39.75 11.63 14.16
N GLU A 212 39.60 10.46 14.80
CA GLU A 212 39.35 9.19 14.10
C GLU A 212 37.93 9.11 13.51
N LEU A 213 36.90 9.63 14.20
CA LEU A 213 35.53 9.72 13.66
C LEU A 213 35.42 10.73 12.51
N GLN A 214 36.16 11.83 12.55
CA GLN A 214 36.18 12.82 11.48
C GLN A 214 36.93 12.30 10.25
N GLN A 215 38.04 11.57 10.42
CA GLN A 215 38.73 10.88 9.33
C GLN A 215 37.92 9.71 8.74
N PHE A 216 37.17 8.97 9.58
CA PHE A 216 36.27 7.90 9.13
C PHE A 216 35.05 8.45 8.36
N SER A 217 34.46 9.55 8.85
CA SER A 217 33.40 10.33 8.20
C SER A 217 33.83 10.86 6.83
N GLU A 218 35.01 11.47 6.73
CA GLU A 218 35.53 12.04 5.48
C GLU A 218 35.94 10.97 4.45
N GLN A 219 36.31 9.75 4.87
CA GLN A 219 36.65 8.65 3.95
C GLN A 219 35.47 7.81 3.46
N PHE A 220 34.42 7.63 4.27
CA PHE A 220 33.32 6.69 3.98
C PHE A 220 32.00 7.36 3.53
N ILE A 221 31.68 8.56 4.00
CA ILE A 221 30.44 9.26 3.61
C ILE A 221 30.39 9.61 2.11
N PRO A 222 31.50 10.00 1.46
CA PRO A 222 31.52 10.18 0.00
C PRO A 222 31.37 8.87 -0.80
N LYS A 223 31.51 7.70 -0.15
CA LYS A 223 31.37 6.38 -0.77
C LYS A 223 29.99 5.73 -0.52
N LEU A 224 29.24 6.21 0.47
CA LEU A 224 27.89 5.73 0.81
C LEU A 224 26.77 6.55 0.15
N THR A 225 27.08 7.73 -0.38
CA THR A 225 26.17 8.60 -1.15
C THR A 225 25.85 8.08 -2.57
N PHE A 226 26.26 6.85 -2.89
CA PHE A 226 26.31 6.32 -4.27
C PHE A 226 25.37 5.13 -4.53
N LEU A 227 24.41 4.81 -3.66
CA LEU A 227 23.56 3.63 -3.81
C LEU A 227 22.07 3.99 -3.96
N GLY A 228 21.55 3.87 -5.19
CA GLY A 228 20.12 3.69 -5.52
C GLY A 228 19.24 4.95 -5.59
N ASP A 229 18.56 5.16 -6.73
CA ASP A 229 17.60 6.25 -6.98
C ASP A 229 16.14 5.88 -6.64
N SER A 230 15.90 4.83 -5.85
CA SER A 230 14.61 4.56 -5.21
C SER A 230 14.68 5.05 -3.76
N TYR A 231 14.12 6.24 -3.55
CA TYR A 231 14.17 7.01 -2.31
C TYR A 231 13.46 6.36 -1.11
N GLU A 232 12.81 5.21 -1.31
CA GLU A 232 12.17 4.41 -0.25
C GLU A 232 13.06 3.25 0.23
N ASP A 233 14.16 2.96 -0.47
CA ASP A 233 14.98 1.77 -0.23
C ASP A 233 15.88 1.83 1.02
N ILE A 234 16.10 3.04 1.56
CA ILE A 234 17.19 3.29 2.51
C ILE A 234 16.80 2.98 3.97
N TYR A 235 15.51 2.90 4.32
CA TYR A 235 15.12 2.96 5.74
C TYR A 235 15.24 1.66 6.54
N ILE A 236 14.85 0.51 5.96
CA ILE A 236 14.88 -0.79 6.66
C ILE A 236 16.18 -1.54 6.38
N GLY A 237 16.72 -1.41 5.17
CA GLY A 237 17.98 -2.03 4.74
C GLY A 237 19.17 -1.61 5.60
N TYR A 238 19.31 -0.31 5.90
CA TYR A 238 20.47 0.20 6.64
C TYR A 238 20.44 -0.10 8.14
N TYR A 239 19.26 -0.20 8.76
CA TYR A 239 19.10 -0.62 10.16
C TYR A 239 19.76 -1.97 10.44
N ILE A 240 19.59 -2.85 9.46
CA ILE A 240 20.03 -4.22 9.50
C ILE A 240 21.43 -4.34 8.90
N GLN A 241 21.80 -3.53 7.89
CA GLN A 241 23.16 -3.46 7.38
C GLN A 241 24.14 -2.93 8.44
N TYR A 242 23.77 -1.97 9.30
CA TYR A 242 24.60 -1.52 10.41
C TYR A 242 24.72 -2.59 11.52
N PHE A 243 23.63 -3.29 11.86
CA PHE A 243 23.67 -4.40 12.83
C PHE A 243 24.45 -5.61 12.32
N ILE A 244 24.29 -5.96 11.04
CA ILE A 244 25.02 -7.04 10.37
C ILE A 244 26.47 -6.62 10.14
N MET A 245 26.79 -5.38 9.77
CA MET A 245 28.16 -4.92 9.54
C MET A 245 28.95 -4.79 10.86
N LYS A 246 28.29 -4.46 11.99
CA LYS A 246 28.88 -4.63 13.33
C LYS A 246 29.10 -6.10 13.72
N PHE A 247 28.33 -7.03 13.13
CA PHE A 247 28.47 -8.48 13.34
C PHE A 247 29.51 -9.12 12.40
N TYR A 248 29.61 -8.64 11.15
CA TYR A 248 30.43 -9.19 10.07
C TYR A 248 31.84 -8.61 10.04
N LEU A 249 32.04 -7.36 10.49
CA LEU A 249 33.38 -6.80 10.74
C LEU A 249 34.07 -7.44 11.96
N LYS A 250 33.41 -8.40 12.62
CA LYS A 250 33.95 -9.18 13.74
C LYS A 250 34.54 -10.54 13.33
N GLU A 251 34.48 -10.94 12.06
CA GLU A 251 35.01 -12.24 11.61
C GLU A 251 36.19 -12.20 10.64
N ASN A 252 36.76 -11.04 10.31
CA ASN A 252 38.05 -11.02 9.62
C ASN A 252 38.89 -9.79 9.98
N MET A 253 39.54 -9.82 11.14
CA MET A 253 40.87 -9.24 11.35
C MET A 253 41.58 -10.00 12.46
N MET A 254 42.33 -11.03 12.08
CA MET A 254 43.49 -11.46 12.86
C MET A 254 44.52 -10.33 12.86
N GLN A 255 44.74 -9.67 13.99
CA GLN A 255 46.06 -9.44 14.62
C GLN A 255 46.03 -8.29 15.66
N CYS A 256 46.48 -8.65 16.88
CA CYS A 256 47.14 -7.82 17.91
C CYS A 256 46.38 -6.82 18.81
N LYS A 257 46.56 -7.06 20.13
CA LYS A 257 46.73 -6.12 21.26
C LYS A 257 45.63 -5.06 21.53
N CYS A 258 44.48 -5.50 22.04
CA CYS A 258 43.53 -4.63 22.76
C CYS A 258 42.87 -5.37 23.95
N PHE A 259 43.64 -6.20 24.67
CA PHE A 259 43.09 -7.08 25.72
C PHE A 259 42.76 -6.34 27.02
N ASP A 260 43.49 -5.28 27.37
CA ASP A 260 43.31 -4.61 28.67
C ASP A 260 42.20 -3.53 28.67
N GLN A 261 41.87 -2.96 27.50
CA GLN A 261 40.71 -2.06 27.36
C GLN A 261 39.39 -2.83 27.21
N MET A 262 39.45 -4.11 26.86
CA MET A 262 38.30 -5.01 26.77
C MET A 262 37.77 -5.36 28.17
N LEU A 263 38.61 -5.45 29.21
CA LEU A 263 38.19 -5.83 30.56
C LEU A 263 37.36 -4.74 31.28
N GLN A 264 37.68 -3.47 31.09
CA GLN A 264 36.91 -2.36 31.68
C GLN A 264 35.54 -2.17 31.01
N PHE A 265 35.42 -2.48 29.72
CA PHE A 265 34.13 -2.54 29.04
C PHE A 265 33.32 -3.78 29.46
N ILE A 266 33.98 -4.92 29.70
CA ILE A 266 33.34 -6.16 30.18
C ILE A 266 32.69 -5.98 31.55
N GLU A 267 33.29 -5.26 32.50
CA GLU A 267 32.71 -5.09 33.85
C GLU A 267 31.42 -4.26 33.88
N SER A 268 31.32 -3.23 33.02
CA SER A 268 30.09 -2.43 32.88
C SER A 268 29.03 -3.13 32.01
N PHE A 269 29.46 -3.99 31.08
CA PHE A 269 28.59 -4.85 30.28
C PHE A 269 28.09 -6.09 31.09
N TYR A 270 28.77 -6.47 32.17
CA TYR A 270 28.50 -7.67 33.00
C TYR A 270 27.16 -7.62 33.75
N ILE A 271 26.65 -6.43 34.08
CA ILE A 271 25.40 -6.28 34.86
C ILE A 271 24.17 -6.36 33.93
N ILE A 272 24.28 -5.87 32.69
CA ILE A 272 23.20 -5.93 31.68
C ILE A 272 23.21 -7.27 30.93
N MET A 273 24.38 -7.89 30.76
CA MET A 273 24.53 -9.22 30.14
C MET A 273 24.20 -10.41 31.04
N LYS A 274 23.94 -10.24 32.33
CA LYS A 274 23.67 -11.39 33.21
C LYS A 274 22.36 -12.13 32.84
N TYR A 275 21.43 -11.45 32.18
CA TYR A 275 20.19 -12.03 31.66
C TYR A 275 20.28 -12.41 30.17
N SER A 276 21.07 -11.68 29.39
CA SER A 276 21.23 -11.92 27.95
C SER A 276 22.26 -13.01 27.63
N LEU A 277 23.30 -13.22 28.45
CA LEU A 277 24.26 -14.33 28.30
C LEU A 277 23.68 -15.68 28.66
N LEU A 278 22.70 -15.76 29.55
CA LEU A 278 22.01 -17.02 29.82
C LEU A 278 21.19 -17.43 28.59
N ILE A 279 20.57 -16.47 27.91
CA ILE A 279 19.80 -16.67 26.67
C ILE A 279 20.74 -16.98 25.50
N ILE A 280 21.86 -16.26 25.36
CA ILE A 280 22.87 -16.52 24.32
C ILE A 280 23.62 -17.83 24.57
N PHE A 281 23.93 -18.22 25.81
CA PHE A 281 24.54 -19.52 26.14
C PHE A 281 23.57 -20.67 25.84
N VAL A 282 22.27 -20.48 26.09
CA VAL A 282 21.23 -21.44 25.69
C VAL A 282 21.07 -21.49 24.17
N LEU A 283 21.09 -20.35 23.47
CA LEU A 283 21.01 -20.27 22.01
C LEU A 283 22.27 -20.78 21.29
N ILE A 284 23.47 -20.61 21.86
CA ILE A 284 24.73 -21.18 21.38
C ILE A 284 24.74 -22.70 21.62
N CYS A 285 24.25 -23.17 22.77
CA CYS A 285 24.01 -24.60 22.98
C CYS A 285 22.98 -25.18 21.99
N ILE A 286 21.96 -24.41 21.58
CA ILE A 286 20.93 -24.82 20.60
C ILE A 286 21.44 -24.80 19.15
N THR A 287 22.26 -23.82 18.77
CA THR A 287 22.82 -23.70 17.42
C THR A 287 23.98 -24.67 17.18
N TYR A 288 24.85 -24.87 18.18
CA TYR A 288 25.94 -25.84 18.10
C TYR A 288 25.44 -27.30 18.08
N THR A 289 24.21 -27.55 18.55
CA THR A 289 23.61 -28.90 18.53
C THR A 289 22.91 -29.25 17.21
N GLN A 290 22.65 -28.30 16.31
CA GLN A 290 21.93 -28.50 15.05
C GLN A 290 22.82 -28.63 13.79
N GLN A 291 24.13 -28.41 13.87
CA GLN A 291 25.02 -28.39 12.69
C GLN A 291 25.97 -29.60 12.52
N THR A 292 25.88 -30.67 13.32
CA THR A 292 26.75 -31.85 13.16
C THR A 292 25.99 -33.15 12.82
N PRO A 293 26.35 -33.86 11.74
CA PRO A 293 25.67 -35.08 11.27
C PRO A 293 26.17 -36.34 12.00
N GLU A 294 26.08 -36.37 13.33
CA GLU A 294 26.28 -37.60 14.13
C GLU A 294 25.05 -37.86 15.01
N GLN A 295 24.07 -38.56 14.43
CA GLN A 295 22.74 -38.78 15.04
C GLN A 295 22.67 -39.91 16.08
N HIS A 296 23.71 -40.71 16.32
CA HIS A 296 23.60 -41.90 17.18
C HIS A 296 24.01 -41.71 18.64
N LEU A 297 24.97 -40.81 18.94
CA LEU A 297 25.52 -40.71 20.31
C LEU A 297 24.65 -39.86 21.27
N LYS A 298 23.80 -38.97 20.74
CA LYS A 298 22.98 -38.03 21.53
C LYS A 298 21.64 -38.61 22.03
N LYS A 299 21.09 -39.64 21.37
CA LYS A 299 19.80 -40.25 21.77
C LYS A 299 19.89 -41.01 23.10
N GLU A 300 21.01 -41.66 23.39
CA GLU A 300 21.21 -42.44 24.62
C GLU A 300 21.38 -41.57 25.87
N ILE A 301 22.05 -40.42 25.77
CA ILE A 301 22.23 -39.49 26.90
C ILE A 301 20.90 -38.84 27.27
N ILE A 302 20.12 -38.43 26.26
CA ILE A 302 18.79 -37.82 26.46
C ILE A 302 17.79 -38.86 26.99
N LYS A 303 17.84 -40.11 26.52
CA LYS A 303 17.05 -41.23 27.10
C LYS A 303 17.41 -41.51 28.55
N LYS A 304 18.70 -41.47 28.91
CA LYS A 304 19.14 -41.65 30.31
C LYS A 304 18.64 -40.55 31.24
N ILE A 305 18.63 -39.30 30.77
CA ILE A 305 18.08 -38.16 31.53
C ILE A 305 16.55 -38.28 31.63
N ALA A 306 15.86 -38.63 30.55
CA ALA A 306 14.41 -38.80 30.54
C ALA A 306 13.95 -39.94 31.48
N ASN A 307 14.68 -41.06 31.52
CA ASN A 307 14.44 -42.16 32.46
C ASN A 307 14.78 -41.79 33.92
N TYR A 308 15.77 -40.92 34.14
CA TYR A 308 16.11 -40.44 35.49
C TYR A 308 15.03 -39.51 36.07
N VAL A 309 14.25 -38.83 35.21
CA VAL A 309 13.20 -37.88 35.60
C VAL A 309 11.78 -38.46 35.40
N GLY A 310 11.66 -39.71 34.92
CA GLY A 310 10.39 -40.43 34.78
C GLY A 310 9.48 -39.95 33.64
N ILE A 311 10.05 -39.43 32.55
CA ILE A 311 9.32 -38.89 31.40
C ILE A 311 9.60 -39.77 30.17
N GLU A 312 8.58 -40.40 29.57
CA GLU A 312 8.71 -41.02 28.25
C GLU A 312 8.67 -39.97 27.14
N LEU A 313 9.69 -39.93 26.29
CA LEU A 313 9.81 -38.96 25.20
C LEU A 313 9.21 -39.52 23.88
N PRO A 314 8.26 -38.81 23.22
CA PRO A 314 7.83 -39.14 21.87
C PRO A 314 8.92 -38.83 20.84
N HIS A 315 8.86 -39.51 19.70
CA HIS A 315 9.94 -39.65 18.72
C HIS A 315 10.35 -38.38 17.94
N ASP A 316 9.65 -37.26 18.07
CA ASP A 316 9.93 -36.03 17.31
C ASP A 316 10.23 -34.84 18.24
N LEU A 317 11.42 -34.27 18.10
CA LEU A 317 12.02 -33.28 18.98
C LEU A 317 11.30 -31.91 18.89
N HIS A 318 10.35 -31.61 19.78
CA HIS A 318 9.64 -30.32 19.89
C HIS A 318 9.75 -29.68 21.29
N LEU A 319 10.90 -29.83 21.97
CA LEU A 319 11.09 -29.30 23.33
C LEU A 319 11.07 -27.76 23.45
N PHE A 320 11.25 -27.01 22.36
CA PHE A 320 11.46 -25.55 22.41
C PHE A 320 10.22 -24.70 22.07
N CYS A 321 9.14 -25.29 21.56
CA CYS A 321 7.95 -24.54 21.16
C CYS A 321 7.24 -23.88 22.36
N LEU A 322 7.00 -24.66 23.41
CA LEU A 322 6.34 -24.16 24.62
C LEU A 322 7.17 -23.08 25.35
N PRO A 323 8.50 -23.26 25.58
CA PRO A 323 9.35 -22.19 26.11
C PRO A 323 9.32 -20.92 25.29
N CYS A 324 9.40 -21.03 23.96
CA CYS A 324 9.32 -19.87 23.07
C CYS A 324 7.97 -19.15 23.22
N LYS A 325 6.85 -19.90 23.15
CA LYS A 325 5.51 -19.32 23.27
C LYS A 325 5.33 -18.61 24.62
N LEU A 326 5.85 -19.18 25.70
CA LEU A 326 5.82 -18.56 27.03
C LEU A 326 6.66 -17.28 27.08
N MET A 327 7.85 -17.27 26.49
CA MET A 327 8.70 -16.08 26.38
C MET A 327 8.01 -14.97 25.59
N MET A 328 7.48 -15.28 24.40
CA MET A 328 6.77 -14.32 23.57
C MET A 328 5.50 -13.80 24.26
N LYS A 329 4.82 -14.65 25.06
CA LYS A 329 3.71 -14.22 25.90
C LYS A 329 4.16 -13.22 26.98
N GLN A 330 5.39 -13.31 27.50
CA GLN A 330 5.95 -12.28 28.40
C GLN A 330 6.30 -11.00 27.63
N VAL A 331 6.82 -11.10 26.41
CA VAL A 331 7.04 -9.93 25.53
C VAL A 331 5.73 -9.20 25.27
N GLN A 332 4.64 -9.93 25.02
CA GLN A 332 3.30 -9.34 24.87
C GLN A 332 2.68 -8.78 26.16
N LYS A 333 3.22 -9.11 27.34
CA LYS A 333 2.78 -8.48 28.61
C LYS A 333 3.36 -7.09 28.80
N PHE A 334 4.42 -6.71 28.09
CA PHE A 334 4.78 -5.30 28.00
C PHE A 334 3.61 -4.54 27.41
N SER A 335 3.30 -3.36 27.95
CA SER A 335 2.15 -2.61 27.44
C SER A 335 2.38 -2.32 25.95
N ARG A 336 1.35 -2.53 25.12
CA ARG A 336 1.38 -2.20 23.68
C ARG A 336 1.96 -0.80 23.47
N ASN A 337 1.55 0.16 24.28
CA ASN A 337 2.04 1.54 24.27
C ASN A 337 3.54 1.65 24.56
N THR A 338 4.10 0.81 25.44
CA THR A 338 5.54 0.75 25.72
C THR A 338 6.31 0.26 24.49
N LEU A 339 5.86 -0.82 23.86
CA LEU A 339 6.49 -1.35 22.64
C LEU A 339 6.42 -0.33 21.49
N LEU A 340 5.25 0.30 21.28
CA LEU A 340 5.09 1.39 20.32
C LEU A 340 6.09 2.52 20.59
N THR A 341 6.21 2.95 21.85
CA THR A 341 7.12 4.05 22.24
C THR A 341 8.58 3.69 21.99
N ILE A 342 8.99 2.46 22.28
CA ILE A 342 10.36 1.99 22.02
C ILE A 342 10.64 1.99 20.51
N ILE A 343 9.77 1.38 19.71
CA ILE A 343 9.93 1.33 18.25
C ILE A 343 10.01 2.76 17.68
N LYS A 344 9.17 3.68 18.17
CA LYS A 344 9.18 5.08 17.75
C LYS A 344 10.48 5.79 18.12
N LYS A 345 10.94 5.60 19.35
CA LYS A 345 12.18 6.20 19.85
C LYS A 345 13.38 5.74 19.04
N GLU A 346 13.48 4.43 18.80
CA GLU A 346 14.54 3.87 17.96
C GLU A 346 14.42 4.42 16.54
N TYR A 347 13.24 4.39 15.92
CA TYR A 347 13.03 4.99 14.59
C TYR A 347 13.54 6.45 14.53
N LEU A 348 13.11 7.31 15.45
CA LEU A 348 13.46 8.74 15.44
C LEU A 348 14.92 9.03 15.82
N ALA A 349 15.59 8.15 16.55
CA ALA A 349 17.02 8.27 16.80
C ALA A 349 17.84 8.01 15.53
N LEU A 350 17.26 7.31 14.56
CA LEU A 350 18.02 6.64 13.53
C LEU A 350 17.70 7.13 12.12
N CYS A 351 16.44 7.48 11.87
CA CYS A 351 16.00 8.22 10.69
C CYS A 351 16.93 9.37 10.27
N PRO A 352 17.36 10.23 11.21
CA PRO A 352 18.03 11.47 10.86
C PRO A 352 19.43 11.27 10.27
N HIS A 353 19.96 10.05 10.36
CA HIS A 353 21.22 9.67 9.71
C HIS A 353 21.08 9.55 8.19
N PHE A 354 19.85 9.45 7.69
CA PHE A 354 19.53 9.21 6.28
C PHE A 354 18.64 10.29 5.69
N TYR A 355 17.75 10.87 6.50
CA TYR A 355 16.77 11.86 6.05
C TYR A 355 16.76 13.08 6.96
N ASN A 356 16.17 14.17 6.47
CA ASN A 356 15.95 15.34 7.31
C ASN A 356 14.90 15.04 8.41
N MET A 357 14.99 15.75 9.54
CA MET A 357 14.10 15.56 10.68
C MET A 357 12.60 15.72 10.34
N PRO A 358 12.17 16.70 9.51
CA PRO A 358 10.76 16.83 9.12
C PRO A 358 10.20 15.58 8.43
N HIS A 359 10.95 15.01 7.48
CA HIS A 359 10.60 13.75 6.82
C HIS A 359 10.43 12.62 7.83
N CYS A 360 11.40 12.48 8.75
CA CYS A 360 11.38 11.47 9.80
C CYS A 360 10.14 11.58 10.70
N LEU A 361 9.83 12.79 11.15
CA LEU A 361 8.66 13.03 11.99
C LEU A 361 7.36 12.77 11.24
N GLY A 362 7.29 13.15 9.96
CA GLY A 362 6.14 12.92 9.08
C GLY A 362 5.88 11.43 8.83
N LYS A 363 6.88 10.69 8.34
CA LYS A 363 6.81 9.23 8.18
C LYS A 363 6.49 8.52 9.49
N SER A 364 7.13 8.93 10.60
CA SER A 364 6.79 8.38 11.92
C SER A 364 5.33 8.65 12.27
N LYS A 365 4.80 9.85 12.04
CA LYS A 365 3.40 10.17 12.37
C LYS A 365 2.41 9.35 11.52
N GLN A 366 2.72 9.08 10.26
CA GLN A 366 1.81 8.43 9.33
C GLN A 366 1.90 6.90 9.37
N TYR A 367 3.10 6.33 9.38
CA TYR A 367 3.30 4.89 9.20
C TYR A 367 3.58 4.13 10.49
N HIS A 368 4.11 4.81 11.53
CA HIS A 368 4.57 4.11 12.73
C HIS A 368 3.43 3.35 13.41
N ASP A 369 2.25 3.98 13.51
CA ASP A 369 1.10 3.35 14.17
C ASP A 369 0.65 2.12 13.39
N GLU A 370 0.46 2.20 12.07
CA GLU A 370 0.07 1.05 11.25
C GLU A 370 1.11 -0.08 11.29
N PHE A 371 2.37 0.22 10.99
CA PHE A 371 3.46 -0.76 11.01
C PHE A 371 3.58 -1.43 12.38
N ALA A 372 3.68 -0.64 13.45
CA ALA A 372 3.97 -1.18 14.76
C ALA A 372 2.77 -1.93 15.33
N VAL A 373 1.54 -1.54 14.98
CA VAL A 373 0.34 -2.32 15.30
C VAL A 373 0.36 -3.66 14.59
N HIS A 374 0.54 -3.71 13.27
CA HIS A 374 0.57 -4.97 12.53
C HIS A 374 1.75 -5.86 12.94
N PHE A 375 2.91 -5.28 13.20
CA PHE A 375 4.08 -6.01 13.69
C PHE A 375 3.84 -6.62 15.08
N ILE A 376 3.32 -5.85 16.05
CA ILE A 376 3.02 -6.34 17.40
C ILE A 376 1.90 -7.39 17.37
N ASP A 377 0.84 -7.09 16.62
CA ASP A 377 -0.37 -7.90 16.60
C ASP A 377 -0.21 -9.14 15.70
N ASN A 378 0.73 -9.21 14.76
CA ASN A 378 0.89 -10.38 13.89
C ASN A 378 2.24 -11.09 14.07
N TYR A 379 3.36 -10.37 14.02
CA TYR A 379 4.66 -10.99 14.08
C TYR A 379 5.06 -11.36 15.53
N LEU A 380 4.80 -10.48 16.51
CA LEU A 380 5.09 -10.76 17.92
C LEU A 380 4.07 -11.69 18.60
N LYS A 381 3.03 -12.17 17.88
CA LYS A 381 2.14 -13.22 18.39
C LYS A 381 2.96 -14.47 18.72
N PRO A 382 2.78 -15.08 19.92
CA PRO A 382 3.59 -16.21 20.35
C PRO A 382 3.65 -17.38 19.37
N SER A 383 2.54 -17.73 18.71
CA SER A 383 2.56 -18.77 17.68
C SER A 383 3.39 -18.37 16.47
N ASN A 384 3.14 -17.18 15.92
CA ASN A 384 3.81 -16.70 14.71
C ASN A 384 5.30 -16.44 14.94
N ALA A 385 5.66 -15.68 15.99
CA ALA A 385 7.05 -15.45 16.36
C ALA A 385 7.82 -16.76 16.55
N CYS A 386 7.23 -17.74 17.24
CA CYS A 386 7.91 -19.01 17.48
C CYS A 386 7.95 -19.93 16.26
N GLN A 387 7.03 -19.78 15.31
CA GLN A 387 7.13 -20.42 14.01
C GLN A 387 8.26 -19.81 13.19
N VAL A 388 8.35 -18.48 13.14
CA VAL A 388 9.42 -17.77 12.41
C VAL A 388 10.80 -18.07 13.02
N LEU A 389 10.90 -18.18 14.35
CA LEU A 389 12.11 -18.61 15.05
C LEU A 389 12.43 -20.11 14.89
N GLY A 390 11.61 -20.89 14.18
CA GLY A 390 11.79 -22.33 13.99
C GLY A 390 11.57 -23.17 15.26
N ALA A 391 11.07 -22.55 16.34
CA ALA A 391 10.81 -23.21 17.62
C ALA A 391 9.49 -24.03 17.62
N CYS A 392 8.52 -23.62 16.81
CA CYS A 392 7.21 -24.28 16.65
C CYS A 392 6.97 -24.70 15.20
N LYS A 393 6.19 -25.77 14.99
CA LYS A 393 5.62 -26.09 13.67
C LYS A 393 4.61 -25.04 13.25
N VAL A 394 4.53 -24.78 11.95
CA VAL A 394 3.46 -24.00 11.33
C VAL A 394 2.13 -24.71 11.63
N GLU A 395 1.21 -24.02 12.31
CA GLU A 395 -0.06 -24.60 12.78
C GLU A 395 -0.99 -24.93 11.61
N HIS A 396 -0.93 -24.18 10.51
CA HIS A 396 -1.64 -24.45 9.26
C HIS A 396 -0.63 -24.46 8.11
N GLN A 397 -0.41 -25.62 7.51
CA GLN A 397 0.39 -25.68 6.29
C GLN A 397 -0.41 -25.01 5.17
N PRO A 398 0.10 -23.94 4.56
CA PRO A 398 -0.55 -23.38 3.40
C PRO A 398 -0.59 -24.42 2.27
N GLN A 399 -1.62 -24.33 1.41
CA GLN A 399 -1.70 -25.13 0.19
C GLN A 399 -0.40 -25.00 -0.59
N THR A 400 0.23 -26.11 -0.99
CA THR A 400 1.48 -26.03 -1.76
C THR A 400 1.22 -25.52 -3.18
N LEU A 401 2.26 -25.04 -3.86
CA LEU A 401 2.12 -24.64 -5.26
C LEU A 401 1.70 -25.83 -6.14
N LYS A 402 2.20 -27.04 -5.84
CA LYS A 402 1.82 -28.26 -6.56
C LYS A 402 0.33 -28.61 -6.40
N GLU A 403 -0.20 -28.50 -5.18
CA GLU A 403 -1.63 -28.70 -4.93
C GLU A 403 -2.47 -27.68 -5.70
N TYR A 404 -2.04 -26.42 -5.72
CA TYR A 404 -2.71 -25.35 -6.46
C TYR A 404 -2.66 -25.55 -7.98
N ILE A 405 -1.52 -26.01 -8.53
CA ILE A 405 -1.41 -26.38 -9.94
C ILE A 405 -2.43 -27.45 -10.28
N ASN A 406 -2.52 -28.52 -9.48
CA ASN A 406 -3.49 -29.58 -9.71
C ASN A 406 -4.94 -29.07 -9.66
N GLU A 407 -5.25 -28.18 -8.72
CA GLU A 407 -6.57 -27.56 -8.60
C GLU A 407 -6.91 -26.68 -9.80
N VAL A 408 -6.03 -25.77 -10.20
CA VAL A 408 -6.34 -24.79 -11.26
C VAL A 408 -6.26 -25.40 -12.66
N MET A 409 -5.42 -26.41 -12.86
CA MET A 409 -5.17 -26.99 -14.19
C MET A 409 -6.05 -28.19 -14.53
N HIS A 410 -6.90 -28.67 -13.60
CA HIS A 410 -7.67 -29.90 -13.76
C HIS A 410 -8.59 -29.94 -15.00
N ASP A 411 -9.04 -28.77 -15.46
CA ASP A 411 -9.97 -28.58 -16.57
C ASP A 411 -9.31 -27.85 -17.77
N LYS A 412 -7.97 -27.74 -17.80
CA LYS A 412 -7.28 -27.05 -18.90
C LYS A 412 -7.56 -27.71 -20.24
N LEU A 413 -8.06 -26.92 -21.19
CA LEU A 413 -8.30 -27.35 -22.57
C LEU A 413 -7.03 -27.82 -23.27
N THR A 414 -7.13 -28.86 -24.11
CA THR A 414 -6.04 -29.30 -24.99
C THR A 414 -5.73 -28.22 -26.04
N LYS A 415 -4.55 -28.28 -26.69
CA LYS A 415 -4.19 -27.29 -27.71
C LYS A 415 -5.18 -27.26 -28.89
N GLU A 416 -5.73 -28.39 -29.29
CA GLU A 416 -6.76 -28.46 -30.34
C GLU A 416 -8.08 -27.82 -29.87
N GLN A 417 -8.46 -28.03 -28.61
CA GLN A 417 -9.64 -27.41 -28.03
C GLN A 417 -9.48 -25.89 -27.89
N GLN A 418 -8.30 -25.42 -27.45
CA GLN A 418 -7.96 -24.00 -27.38
C GLN A 418 -8.02 -23.35 -28.77
N GLN A 419 -7.51 -24.02 -29.80
CA GLN A 419 -7.55 -23.51 -31.16
C GLN A 419 -8.99 -23.40 -31.69
N ARG A 420 -9.84 -24.41 -31.45
CA ARG A 420 -11.27 -24.35 -31.80
C ARG A 420 -12.01 -23.26 -31.04
N TRP A 421 -11.71 -23.11 -29.74
CA TRP A 421 -12.27 -22.04 -28.92
C TRP A 421 -11.92 -20.67 -29.48
N LYS A 422 -10.66 -20.50 -29.90
CA LYS A 422 -10.17 -19.25 -30.49
C LYS A 422 -10.88 -18.93 -31.79
N GLU A 423 -11.03 -19.89 -32.69
CA GLU A 423 -11.79 -19.72 -33.94
C GLU A 423 -13.25 -19.30 -33.68
N GLN A 424 -13.88 -19.87 -32.66
CA GLN A 424 -15.23 -19.50 -32.23
C GLN A 424 -15.29 -18.08 -31.66
N ALA A 425 -14.33 -17.71 -30.79
CA ALA A 425 -14.25 -16.37 -30.20
C ALA A 425 -14.00 -15.29 -31.25
N GLU A 426 -13.08 -15.54 -32.20
CA GLU A 426 -12.78 -14.63 -33.31
C GLU A 426 -13.99 -14.43 -34.23
N ALA A 427 -14.80 -15.47 -34.45
CA ALA A 427 -16.03 -15.37 -35.24
C ALA A 427 -17.11 -14.47 -34.60
N LEU A 428 -17.03 -14.20 -33.30
CA LEU A 428 -17.96 -13.31 -32.58
C LEU A 428 -17.53 -11.83 -32.60
N LEU A 429 -16.36 -11.50 -33.15
CA LEU A 429 -15.87 -10.13 -33.19
C LEU A 429 -16.55 -9.35 -34.33
N ILE A 430 -17.64 -8.67 -33.96
CA ILE A 430 -18.54 -7.96 -34.90
C ILE A 430 -17.82 -6.77 -35.55
N ASN A 431 -16.92 -6.10 -34.82
CA ASN A 431 -16.18 -4.93 -35.28
C ASN A 431 -14.74 -5.29 -35.65
N ASN A 432 -14.54 -5.75 -36.89
CA ASN A 432 -13.27 -6.19 -37.44
C ASN A 432 -12.26 -5.07 -37.73
N LYS A 433 -12.45 -3.88 -37.15
CA LYS A 433 -11.55 -2.73 -37.29
C LYS A 433 -10.54 -2.75 -36.16
N ASP A 434 -9.26 -2.65 -36.52
CA ASP A 434 -8.19 -2.46 -35.55
C ASP A 434 -8.41 -1.21 -34.71
N TYR A 435 -8.02 -1.29 -33.44
CA TYR A 435 -8.34 -0.27 -32.44
C TYR A 435 -7.11 0.13 -31.62
N LYS A 436 -7.13 1.34 -31.07
CA LYS A 436 -6.02 1.93 -30.31
C LYS A 436 -6.35 2.03 -28.83
N VAL A 437 -5.45 1.51 -27.99
CA VAL A 437 -5.57 1.60 -26.53
C VAL A 437 -4.45 2.47 -25.99
N VAL A 438 -4.81 3.55 -25.32
CA VAL A 438 -3.83 4.39 -24.61
C VAL A 438 -3.65 3.85 -23.20
N GLN A 439 -2.41 3.66 -22.77
CA GLN A 439 -2.07 3.40 -21.37
C GLN A 439 -1.45 4.64 -20.74
N TYR A 440 -2.10 5.11 -19.67
CA TYR A 440 -1.52 6.04 -18.71
C TYR A 440 -1.22 5.34 -17.39
N THR A 441 -0.13 5.74 -16.75
CA THR A 441 0.27 5.21 -15.46
C THR A 441 1.19 6.20 -14.76
N ASP A 442 1.16 6.21 -13.43
CA ASP A 442 2.14 6.94 -12.61
C ASP A 442 2.21 8.42 -13.03
N LEU A 443 1.05 9.08 -12.98
CA LEU A 443 0.92 10.49 -13.35
C LEU A 443 1.55 11.40 -12.29
N HIS A 444 1.40 11.02 -11.02
CA HIS A 444 1.87 11.73 -9.83
C HIS A 444 1.83 13.25 -10.01
N ILE A 445 0.61 13.81 -9.98
CA ILE A 445 0.50 15.27 -10.02
C ILE A 445 0.81 15.82 -8.63
N ASP A 446 1.74 16.76 -8.59
CA ASP A 446 2.09 17.50 -7.40
C ASP A 446 1.31 18.82 -7.39
N THR A 447 0.30 18.90 -6.51
CA THR A 447 -0.50 20.11 -6.34
C THR A 447 0.29 21.28 -5.76
N GLU A 448 1.43 21.00 -5.13
CA GLU A 448 2.34 21.98 -4.54
C GLU A 448 3.55 22.31 -5.44
N TYR A 449 3.60 21.77 -6.66
CA TYR A 449 4.67 22.04 -7.61
C TYR A 449 4.77 23.54 -7.89
N SER A 450 5.96 24.12 -7.70
CA SER A 450 6.22 25.53 -7.93
C SER A 450 7.44 25.74 -8.82
N GLU A 451 7.23 26.38 -9.95
CA GLU A 451 8.31 26.87 -10.82
C GLU A 451 9.28 27.76 -10.01
N GLY A 452 10.59 27.62 -10.27
CA GLY A 452 11.66 28.34 -9.61
C GLY A 452 12.08 27.80 -8.23
N ALA A 453 11.29 26.89 -7.61
CA ALA A 453 11.67 26.24 -6.36
C ALA A 453 12.90 25.32 -6.55
N ASP A 454 13.63 25.02 -5.48
CA ASP A 454 14.81 24.16 -5.57
C ASP A 454 14.42 22.73 -6.02
N ALA A 455 14.90 22.32 -7.20
CA ALA A 455 14.66 20.98 -7.74
C ALA A 455 15.67 19.95 -7.21
N PHE A 456 16.76 20.39 -6.56
CA PHE A 456 17.83 19.56 -6.03
C PHE A 456 17.98 19.75 -4.51
N CYS A 457 16.85 19.93 -3.83
CA CYS A 457 16.74 20.05 -2.39
C CYS A 457 17.21 18.76 -1.67
N ASN A 458 17.41 18.83 -0.35
CA ASN A 458 17.77 17.68 0.47
C ASN A 458 16.52 16.98 1.07
N ALA A 459 15.54 16.69 0.23
CA ALA A 459 14.32 15.96 0.58
C ALA A 459 13.99 14.92 -0.53
N PRO A 460 13.16 13.89 -0.23
CA PRO A 460 12.83 12.88 -1.23
C PRO A 460 12.02 13.42 -2.42
N LEU A 461 11.24 14.49 -2.22
CA LEU A 461 10.49 15.21 -3.24
C LEU A 461 10.82 16.70 -3.11
N CYS A 462 11.19 17.32 -4.23
CA CYS A 462 11.61 18.71 -4.35
C CYS A 462 10.63 19.50 -5.25
N CYS A 463 11.06 20.62 -5.82
CA CYS A 463 10.24 21.47 -6.69
C CYS A 463 9.00 22.10 -6.00
N ARG A 464 9.05 22.26 -4.67
CA ARG A 464 8.00 22.90 -3.86
C ARG A 464 8.54 24.13 -3.15
N LYS A 465 7.69 25.14 -2.93
CA LYS A 465 8.08 26.43 -2.32
C LYS A 465 8.73 26.29 -0.94
N GLU A 466 8.33 25.28 -0.18
CA GLU A 466 8.84 25.00 1.17
C GLU A 466 10.36 24.74 1.21
N TYR A 467 10.95 24.30 0.09
CA TYR A 467 12.41 24.09 -0.04
C TYR A 467 13.15 25.34 -0.55
N GLY A 468 12.45 26.46 -0.70
CA GLY A 468 13.02 27.73 -1.14
C GLY A 468 13.48 27.73 -2.59
N THR A 469 14.28 28.73 -2.94
CA THR A 469 14.87 28.90 -4.27
C THR A 469 16.36 28.53 -4.24
N PRO A 470 16.89 27.84 -5.26
CA PRO A 470 18.29 27.45 -5.29
C PRO A 470 19.19 28.65 -5.51
N LYS A 471 20.44 28.58 -5.00
CA LYS A 471 21.47 29.61 -5.24
C LYS A 471 21.86 29.72 -6.71
N ASP A 472 21.86 28.60 -7.43
CA ASP A 472 22.04 28.54 -8.87
C ASP A 472 20.66 28.49 -9.54
N PRO A 473 20.23 29.53 -10.28
CA PRO A 473 18.93 29.57 -10.93
C PRO A 473 18.68 28.40 -11.90
N ASN A 474 19.74 27.79 -12.45
CA ASN A 474 19.61 26.62 -13.34
C ASN A 474 19.13 25.35 -12.62
N LYS A 475 19.16 25.34 -11.28
CA LYS A 475 18.64 24.27 -10.44
C LYS A 475 17.19 24.50 -10.00
N GLY A 476 16.57 25.57 -10.48
CA GLY A 476 15.16 25.86 -10.22
C GLY A 476 14.24 24.90 -10.98
N ALA A 477 13.10 24.58 -10.38
CA ALA A 477 12.03 23.82 -10.99
C ALA A 477 11.54 24.53 -12.26
N GLN A 478 11.42 23.80 -13.36
CA GLN A 478 11.04 24.32 -14.66
C GLN A 478 9.52 24.25 -14.89
N TYR A 479 9.03 25.01 -15.86
CA TYR A 479 7.59 25.16 -16.06
C TYR A 479 6.87 23.84 -16.36
N TRP A 480 7.34 22.98 -17.26
CA TRP A 480 6.61 21.75 -17.64
C TRP A 480 6.92 20.53 -16.75
N GLY A 481 7.71 20.70 -15.69
CA GLY A 481 8.30 19.60 -14.93
C GLY A 481 9.82 19.64 -15.00
N THR A 482 10.49 18.90 -14.10
CA THR A 482 11.96 18.93 -13.99
C THR A 482 12.52 17.52 -13.86
N LEU A 483 13.59 17.20 -14.61
CA LEU A 483 14.32 15.94 -14.49
C LEU A 483 15.18 15.91 -13.20
N ALA A 484 14.51 15.85 -12.06
CA ALA A 484 15.08 15.77 -10.73
C ALA A 484 14.20 14.87 -9.83
N SER A 485 14.33 14.98 -8.51
CA SER A 485 13.44 14.31 -7.55
C SER A 485 12.15 15.11 -7.42
N CYS A 486 11.42 15.23 -8.53
CA CYS A 486 10.22 16.04 -8.63
C CYS A 486 9.14 15.27 -9.37
N ASP A 487 7.91 15.45 -8.91
CA ASP A 487 6.69 15.05 -9.60
C ASP A 487 6.23 16.15 -10.57
N LEU A 488 5.12 15.91 -11.26
CA LEU A 488 4.67 16.81 -12.34
C LEU A 488 3.68 17.87 -11.87
N PRO A 489 3.77 19.10 -12.40
CA PRO A 489 2.67 20.04 -12.31
C PRO A 489 1.49 19.56 -13.16
N PHE A 490 0.26 19.76 -12.67
CA PHE A 490 -0.96 19.31 -13.34
C PHE A 490 -1.09 19.79 -14.81
N ARG A 491 -0.59 20.99 -15.13
CA ARG A 491 -0.60 21.54 -16.50
C ARG A 491 0.04 20.64 -17.56
N THR A 492 1.06 19.85 -17.20
CA THR A 492 1.71 18.91 -18.12
C THR A 492 0.78 17.74 -18.44
N VAL A 493 0.03 17.26 -17.44
CA VAL A 493 -1.02 16.24 -17.63
C VAL A 493 -2.18 16.78 -18.46
N GLN A 494 -2.61 18.02 -18.24
CA GLN A 494 -3.64 18.65 -19.08
C GLN A 494 -3.23 18.70 -20.55
N ASN A 495 -1.97 19.08 -20.82
CA ASN A 495 -1.43 19.06 -22.17
C ASN A 495 -1.38 17.64 -22.77
N LEU A 496 -0.95 16.63 -22.00
CA LEU A 496 -0.97 15.23 -22.42
C LEU A 496 -2.38 14.80 -22.86
N LEU A 497 -3.40 15.08 -22.05
CA LEU A 497 -4.78 14.71 -22.34
C LEU A 497 -5.30 15.40 -23.60
N GLN A 498 -4.94 16.68 -23.81
CA GLN A 498 -5.29 17.41 -25.03
C GLN A 498 -4.59 16.81 -26.25
N PHE A 499 -3.29 16.51 -26.16
CA PHE A 499 -2.53 15.87 -27.23
C PHE A 499 -3.16 14.52 -27.62
N THR A 500 -3.51 13.69 -26.64
CA THR A 500 -4.12 12.38 -26.90
C THR A 500 -5.46 12.50 -27.60
N LYS A 501 -6.31 13.45 -27.20
CA LYS A 501 -7.57 13.73 -27.88
C LYS A 501 -7.36 14.12 -29.34
N GLU A 502 -6.43 15.01 -29.62
CA GLU A 502 -6.26 15.61 -30.95
C GLU A 502 -5.48 14.71 -31.91
N ASN A 503 -4.48 13.97 -31.43
CA ASN A 503 -3.49 13.30 -32.26
C ASN A 503 -3.59 11.77 -32.21
N ILE A 504 -4.11 11.20 -31.12
CA ILE A 504 -4.22 9.74 -30.96
C ILE A 504 -5.64 9.27 -31.25
N ASP A 505 -6.63 9.93 -30.65
CA ASP A 505 -8.06 9.57 -30.67
C ASP A 505 -8.27 8.10 -30.28
N PRO A 506 -8.06 7.73 -29.01
CA PRO A 506 -8.08 6.34 -28.57
C PRO A 506 -9.49 5.76 -28.48
N ASP A 507 -9.59 4.47 -28.81
CA ASP A 507 -10.81 3.68 -28.69
C ASP A 507 -11.25 3.48 -27.24
N PHE A 508 -10.27 3.30 -26.35
CA PHE A 508 -10.41 3.40 -24.89
C PHE A 508 -9.04 3.65 -24.24
N ILE A 509 -9.08 4.06 -22.97
CA ILE A 509 -7.90 4.31 -22.14
C ILE A 509 -7.85 3.25 -21.04
N ILE A 510 -6.66 2.72 -20.76
CA ILE A 510 -6.36 2.04 -19.51
C ILE A 510 -5.53 2.98 -18.64
N TRP A 511 -5.91 3.10 -17.36
CA TRP A 511 -5.20 3.93 -16.39
C TRP A 511 -4.85 3.10 -15.16
N THR A 512 -3.57 2.78 -15.02
CA THR A 512 -3.08 1.85 -13.99
C THR A 512 -2.65 2.53 -12.70
N GLY A 513 -3.18 3.71 -12.37
CA GLY A 513 -3.07 4.28 -11.02
C GLY A 513 -1.93 5.26 -10.80
N ASP A 514 -1.67 5.55 -9.52
CA ASP A 514 -0.64 6.45 -9.02
C ASP A 514 -0.76 7.90 -9.51
N SER A 515 -1.75 8.56 -8.95
CA SER A 515 -2.11 9.95 -9.22
C SER A 515 -1.45 10.94 -8.25
N ILE A 516 -1.11 10.48 -7.04
CA ILE A 516 -0.69 11.28 -5.89
C ILE A 516 0.84 11.40 -5.88
N ALA A 517 1.39 12.58 -5.57
CA ALA A 517 2.82 12.81 -5.48
C ALA A 517 3.54 11.98 -4.39
N HIS A 518 4.87 11.92 -4.46
CA HIS A 518 5.75 11.19 -3.54
C HIS A 518 6.03 11.95 -2.23
N ASP A 519 5.14 12.84 -1.78
CA ASP A 519 5.23 13.57 -0.51
C ASP A 519 4.64 12.79 0.67
N VAL A 520 4.91 11.50 0.67
CA VAL A 520 4.39 10.47 1.57
C VAL A 520 4.73 10.66 3.06
N TRP A 521 5.36 11.76 3.46
CA TRP A 521 5.56 12.16 4.87
C TRP A 521 4.64 13.33 5.29
N GLN A 522 3.91 13.92 4.34
CA GLN A 522 3.12 15.15 4.50
C GLN A 522 1.70 15.05 3.90
N GLN A 523 1.24 13.83 3.63
CA GLN A 523 -0.13 13.56 3.18
C GLN A 523 -1.17 13.52 4.31
N PHE A 524 -2.45 13.62 3.91
CA PHE A 524 -3.60 13.49 4.81
C PHE A 524 -4.72 12.74 4.09
N GLN A 525 -5.39 11.82 4.79
CA GLN A 525 -6.51 11.04 4.24
C GLN A 525 -7.57 11.90 3.55
N SER A 526 -7.90 13.08 4.13
CA SER A 526 -8.94 13.97 3.59
C SER A 526 -8.65 14.47 2.18
N ASN A 527 -7.38 14.44 1.76
CA ASN A 527 -6.91 15.01 0.51
C ASN A 527 -6.30 13.95 -0.43
N GLN A 528 -6.16 12.69 0.00
CA GLN A 528 -5.45 11.64 -0.73
C GLN A 528 -6.04 11.41 -2.13
N THR A 529 -7.36 11.48 -2.31
CA THR A 529 -8.05 11.24 -3.59
C THR A 529 -8.17 12.49 -4.46
N ILE A 530 -7.72 13.66 -3.99
CA ILE A 530 -7.85 14.92 -4.75
C ILE A 530 -7.11 14.83 -6.09
N PRO A 531 -5.85 14.37 -6.17
CA PRO A 531 -5.15 14.22 -7.45
C PRO A 531 -5.91 13.32 -8.45
N THR A 532 -6.38 12.16 -7.99
CA THR A 532 -7.16 11.22 -8.80
C THR A 532 -8.46 11.85 -9.31
N ARG A 533 -9.14 12.67 -8.48
CA ARG A 533 -10.34 13.41 -8.86
C ARG A 533 -10.05 14.44 -9.94
N ILE A 534 -9.02 15.26 -9.76
CA ILE A 534 -8.61 16.29 -10.72
C ILE A 534 -8.32 15.66 -12.10
N ILE A 535 -7.56 14.56 -12.12
CA ILE A 535 -7.24 13.85 -13.37
C ILE A 535 -8.52 13.26 -13.99
N THR A 536 -9.38 12.64 -13.19
CA THR A 536 -10.64 12.05 -13.67
C THR A 536 -11.53 13.12 -14.31
N GLU A 537 -11.71 14.26 -13.66
CA GLU A 537 -12.52 15.38 -14.14
C GLU A 537 -11.93 16.00 -15.41
N GLU A 538 -10.60 16.07 -15.53
CA GLU A 538 -9.96 16.58 -16.74
C GLU A 538 -10.08 15.61 -17.92
N ILE A 539 -10.00 14.29 -17.68
CA ILE A 539 -10.29 13.29 -18.73
C ILE A 539 -11.75 13.41 -19.16
N GLN A 540 -12.68 13.50 -18.21
CA GLN A 540 -14.12 13.71 -18.47
C GLN A 540 -14.40 14.93 -19.33
N LYS A 541 -13.74 16.04 -19.02
CA LYS A 541 -13.88 17.29 -19.76
C LYS A 541 -13.25 17.21 -21.15
N THR A 542 -12.07 16.60 -21.26
CA THR A 542 -11.28 16.60 -22.49
C THR A 542 -11.81 15.56 -23.48
N MET A 543 -12.11 14.35 -23.01
CA MET A 543 -12.54 13.19 -23.79
C MET A 543 -13.83 12.56 -23.20
N PRO A 544 -14.97 13.28 -23.22
CA PRO A 544 -16.19 12.90 -22.50
C PRO A 544 -16.83 11.58 -22.95
N THR A 545 -16.52 11.12 -24.17
CA THR A 545 -17.08 9.89 -24.75
C THR A 545 -16.12 8.71 -24.72
N THR A 546 -14.87 8.91 -24.29
CA THR A 546 -13.84 7.87 -24.28
C THR A 546 -13.98 7.04 -23.01
N GLN A 547 -14.10 5.73 -23.20
CA GLN A 547 -14.15 4.78 -22.10
C GLN A 547 -12.79 4.71 -21.40
N VAL A 548 -12.77 4.74 -20.07
CA VAL A 548 -11.56 4.58 -19.25
C VAL A 548 -11.73 3.35 -18.38
N TYR A 549 -10.77 2.44 -18.40
CA TYR A 549 -10.68 1.35 -17.44
C TYR A 549 -9.54 1.67 -16.48
N ALA A 550 -9.91 2.09 -15.27
CA ALA A 550 -8.96 2.58 -14.27
C ALA A 550 -8.80 1.59 -13.12
N MET A 551 -7.62 1.57 -12.52
CA MET A 551 -7.31 0.90 -11.27
C MET A 551 -6.33 1.80 -10.50
N TYR A 552 -6.54 1.98 -9.21
CA TYR A 552 -5.59 2.74 -8.40
C TYR A 552 -4.33 1.93 -8.10
N GLY A 553 -3.22 2.64 -7.88
CA GLY A 553 -1.93 2.11 -7.49
C GLY A 553 -1.71 2.19 -5.98
N ASN A 554 -0.45 2.17 -5.57
CA ASN A 554 -0.05 2.14 -4.17
C ASN A 554 -0.14 3.51 -3.49
N HIS A 555 -0.03 4.61 -4.24
CA HIS A 555 -0.07 5.95 -3.65
C HIS A 555 -1.49 6.46 -3.35
N GLU A 556 -2.55 5.79 -3.81
CA GLU A 556 -3.94 6.19 -3.53
C GLU A 556 -4.41 5.88 -2.11
N ALA A 557 -3.81 4.90 -1.43
CA ALA A 557 -4.12 4.62 -0.03
C ALA A 557 -3.52 5.69 0.90
N TYR A 558 -4.07 5.81 2.11
CA TYR A 558 -3.50 6.64 3.17
C TYR A 558 -3.34 5.83 4.45
N PRO A 559 -2.12 5.74 5.02
CA PRO A 559 -0.84 6.13 4.39
C PRO A 559 -0.60 5.38 3.05
N ALA A 560 0.25 5.91 2.16
CA ALA A 560 0.57 5.21 0.90
C ALA A 560 1.09 3.78 1.18
N GLU A 561 0.85 2.84 0.28
CA GLU A 561 1.06 1.37 0.45
C GLU A 561 0.13 0.68 1.47
N GLN A 562 -0.57 1.42 2.35
CA GLN A 562 -1.29 0.81 3.46
C GLN A 562 -2.76 0.57 3.12
N TYR A 563 -3.01 -0.44 2.28
CA TYR A 563 -4.37 -0.85 1.92
C TYR A 563 -4.88 -2.04 2.73
N ASP A 564 -5.98 -1.84 3.46
CA ASP A 564 -6.62 -2.90 4.24
C ASP A 564 -7.33 -3.95 3.38
N MET A 565 -6.61 -5.04 3.10
CA MET A 565 -7.09 -6.22 2.36
C MET A 565 -7.79 -7.26 3.23
N ILE A 566 -7.88 -7.04 4.55
CA ILE A 566 -8.41 -8.05 5.49
C ILE A 566 -9.70 -7.54 6.14
N GLY A 567 -9.70 -6.27 6.52
CA GLY A 567 -10.80 -5.53 7.09
C GLY A 567 -11.41 -4.53 6.11
N GLU A 568 -11.81 -3.38 6.65
CA GLU A 568 -12.62 -2.37 5.97
C GLU A 568 -12.12 -0.94 6.25
N SER A 569 -10.91 -0.76 6.81
CA SER A 569 -10.39 0.58 7.16
C SER A 569 -10.21 1.46 5.92
N THR A 570 -9.97 0.86 4.75
CA THR A 570 -9.85 1.51 3.43
C THR A 570 -11.15 1.55 2.62
N GLN A 571 -12.31 1.29 3.23
CA GLN A 571 -13.62 1.40 2.54
C GLN A 571 -13.87 2.82 1.99
N TRP A 572 -13.31 3.85 2.63
CA TRP A 572 -13.41 5.23 2.16
C TRP A 572 -12.83 5.39 0.74
N LEU A 573 -11.68 4.78 0.46
CA LEU A 573 -11.01 4.86 -0.85
C LEU A 573 -11.86 4.15 -1.92
N ARG A 574 -12.39 2.97 -1.60
CA ARG A 574 -13.31 2.23 -2.50
C ARG A 574 -14.58 3.01 -2.79
N ASP A 575 -15.16 3.63 -1.77
CA ASP A 575 -16.36 4.45 -1.91
C ASP A 575 -16.10 5.67 -2.80
N GLU A 576 -15.01 6.41 -2.57
CA GLU A 576 -14.70 7.61 -3.34
C GLU A 576 -14.32 7.30 -4.79
N THR A 577 -13.45 6.30 -5.02
CA THR A 577 -13.03 5.91 -6.38
C THR A 577 -14.19 5.34 -7.19
N SER A 578 -15.05 4.50 -6.59
CA SER A 578 -16.24 3.97 -7.30
C SER A 578 -17.26 5.06 -7.66
N GLU A 579 -17.47 6.07 -6.81
CA GLU A 579 -18.31 7.22 -7.19
C GLU A 579 -17.66 8.09 -8.27
N MET A 580 -16.36 8.35 -8.14
CA MET A 580 -15.59 9.18 -9.09
C MET A 580 -15.58 8.56 -10.50
N TRP A 581 -15.43 7.24 -10.60
CA TRP A 581 -15.36 6.51 -11.87
C TRP A 581 -16.71 5.95 -12.32
N LYS A 582 -17.81 6.30 -11.66
CA LYS A 582 -19.13 5.73 -11.90
C LYS A 582 -19.59 5.77 -13.36
N GLN A 583 -19.26 6.82 -14.10
CA GLN A 583 -19.60 6.93 -15.52
C GLN A 583 -18.82 5.98 -16.43
N TYR A 584 -17.69 5.46 -15.96
CA TYR A 584 -16.86 4.49 -16.67
C TYR A 584 -17.17 3.04 -16.28
N LEU A 585 -17.94 2.84 -15.21
CA LEU A 585 -18.19 1.52 -14.65
C LEU A 585 -19.60 1.03 -15.02
N SER A 586 -19.71 -0.25 -15.39
CA SER A 586 -20.99 -0.94 -15.36
C SER A 586 -21.53 -0.98 -13.93
N GLN A 587 -22.82 -1.25 -13.79
CA GLN A 587 -23.43 -1.33 -12.47
C GLN A 587 -22.77 -2.41 -11.60
N GLU A 588 -22.45 -3.56 -12.19
CA GLU A 588 -21.77 -4.68 -11.55
C GLU A 588 -20.34 -4.29 -11.15
N ALA A 589 -19.58 -3.70 -12.07
CA ALA A 589 -18.21 -3.25 -11.82
C ALA A 589 -18.13 -2.20 -10.71
N TYR A 590 -19.06 -1.26 -10.68
CA TYR A 590 -19.19 -0.27 -9.61
C TYR A 590 -19.35 -0.95 -8.25
N TYR A 591 -20.22 -1.96 -8.12
CA TYR A 591 -20.40 -2.67 -6.85
C TYR A 591 -19.24 -3.59 -6.50
N GLN A 592 -18.60 -4.22 -7.50
CA GLN A 592 -17.38 -5.00 -7.30
C GLN A 592 -16.25 -4.12 -6.76
N LEU A 593 -15.96 -2.98 -7.41
CA LEU A 593 -14.94 -2.04 -6.97
C LEU A 593 -15.24 -1.52 -5.56
N ARG A 594 -16.49 -1.11 -5.30
CA ARG A 594 -16.90 -0.59 -4.00
C ARG A 594 -16.76 -1.63 -2.88
N ARG A 595 -17.07 -2.89 -3.15
CA ARG A 595 -17.04 -3.97 -2.15
C ARG A 595 -15.65 -4.57 -1.96
N ASN A 596 -14.94 -4.80 -3.06
CA ASN A 596 -13.75 -5.65 -3.09
C ASN A 596 -12.48 -4.84 -3.34
N GLY A 597 -12.58 -3.68 -3.99
CA GLY A 597 -11.44 -2.89 -4.43
C GLY A 597 -10.89 -3.28 -5.80
N TYR A 598 -11.45 -4.29 -6.45
CA TYR A 598 -11.14 -4.74 -7.81
C TYR A 598 -12.44 -5.03 -8.57
N TYR A 599 -12.40 -5.07 -9.90
CA TYR A 599 -13.61 -5.30 -10.72
C TYR A 599 -13.29 -5.89 -12.09
N SER A 600 -14.32 -6.43 -12.74
CA SER A 600 -14.31 -6.77 -14.15
C SER A 600 -15.50 -6.14 -14.86
N GLN A 601 -15.37 -5.88 -16.16
CA GLN A 601 -16.51 -5.55 -17.02
C GLN A 601 -16.18 -5.85 -18.48
N ILE A 602 -17.22 -5.99 -19.28
CA ILE A 602 -17.12 -6.29 -20.71
C ILE A 602 -17.12 -4.99 -21.53
N ASP A 603 -16.18 -4.87 -22.47
CA ASP A 603 -16.33 -3.99 -23.62
C ASP A 603 -17.17 -4.70 -24.68
N GLU A 604 -18.47 -4.44 -24.68
CA GLU A 604 -19.43 -5.08 -25.58
C GLU A 604 -19.09 -4.87 -27.07
N LYS A 605 -18.48 -3.73 -27.42
CA LYS A 605 -18.14 -3.43 -28.83
C LYS A 605 -17.04 -4.34 -29.35
N ARG A 606 -16.19 -4.85 -28.45
CA ARG A 606 -14.99 -5.63 -28.77
C ARG A 606 -15.07 -7.06 -28.24
N ASN A 607 -16.17 -7.43 -27.58
CA ASN A 607 -16.30 -8.69 -26.85
C ASN A 607 -15.03 -9.01 -26.01
N LEU A 608 -14.55 -7.98 -25.30
CA LEU A 608 -13.28 -7.99 -24.58
C LEU A 608 -13.53 -7.72 -23.10
N LYS A 609 -13.30 -8.72 -22.24
CA LYS A 609 -13.41 -8.56 -20.79
C LYS A 609 -12.18 -7.82 -20.25
N ILE A 610 -12.42 -6.73 -19.54
CA ILE A 610 -11.39 -5.97 -18.83
C ILE A 610 -11.43 -6.39 -17.36
N ILE A 611 -10.29 -6.81 -16.82
CA ILE A 611 -10.15 -7.24 -15.43
C ILE A 611 -9.14 -6.33 -14.74
N ALA A 612 -9.60 -5.53 -13.78
CA ALA A 612 -8.80 -4.60 -13.01
C ALA A 612 -8.47 -5.20 -11.63
N LEU A 613 -7.21 -5.55 -11.41
CA LEU A 613 -6.72 -6.16 -10.16
C LEU A 613 -6.16 -5.09 -9.22
N ASN A 614 -6.48 -5.22 -7.94
CA ASN A 614 -5.86 -4.39 -6.91
C ASN A 614 -4.51 -5.00 -6.50
N SER A 615 -3.42 -4.36 -6.92
CA SER A 615 -2.07 -4.87 -6.66
C SER A 615 -1.63 -4.79 -5.21
N GLN A 616 -2.34 -4.01 -4.39
CA GLN A 616 -2.12 -4.00 -2.94
C GLN A 616 -2.44 -5.34 -2.27
N ALA A 617 -3.05 -6.31 -2.98
CA ALA A 617 -3.22 -7.69 -2.52
C ALA A 617 -1.90 -8.46 -2.41
N TYR A 618 -0.84 -7.99 -3.05
CA TYR A 618 0.42 -8.71 -3.17
C TYR A 618 1.62 -7.77 -3.05
N ASP A 619 1.42 -6.64 -2.40
CA ASP A 619 2.44 -5.64 -2.12
C ASP A 619 3.11 -5.93 -0.76
N TYR A 620 4.43 -6.08 -0.75
CA TYR A 620 5.23 -6.29 0.45
C TYR A 620 5.39 -5.04 1.31
N ASP A 621 5.15 -3.85 0.77
CA ASP A 621 5.13 -2.63 1.55
C ASP A 621 3.76 -2.42 2.24
N ASN A 622 2.74 -3.23 1.88
CA ASN A 622 1.46 -3.29 2.57
C ASN A 622 1.53 -4.13 3.86
N PHE A 623 1.55 -3.47 5.02
CA PHE A 623 1.71 -4.13 6.31
C PHE A 623 0.46 -4.91 6.76
N PHE A 624 -0.71 -4.66 6.14
CA PHE A 624 -1.91 -5.48 6.38
C PHE A 624 -1.68 -6.93 5.99
N LEU A 625 -0.82 -7.21 5.00
CA LEU A 625 -0.56 -8.57 4.53
C LEU A 625 0.31 -9.41 5.48
N MET A 626 0.92 -8.81 6.51
CA MET A 626 1.79 -9.51 7.48
C MET A 626 1.06 -10.59 8.29
N GLU A 627 -0.27 -10.67 8.20
CA GLU A 627 -1.05 -11.79 8.75
C GLU A 627 -0.81 -13.11 7.99
N GLY A 628 -0.15 -13.09 6.82
CA GLY A 628 0.14 -14.29 6.04
C GLY A 628 -1.09 -14.77 5.26
N VAL A 629 -1.71 -13.86 4.50
CA VAL A 629 -2.92 -14.16 3.71
C VAL A 629 -2.52 -14.59 2.30
N THR A 630 -2.91 -15.81 1.88
CA THR A 630 -2.59 -16.36 0.53
C THR A 630 -3.24 -15.58 -0.59
N ASP A 631 -4.52 -15.28 -0.39
CA ASP A 631 -5.40 -14.72 -1.41
C ASP A 631 -6.24 -13.60 -0.78
N PRO A 632 -5.63 -12.42 -0.55
CA PRO A 632 -6.31 -11.33 0.14
C PRO A 632 -7.58 -10.90 -0.59
N ARG A 633 -8.68 -10.78 0.16
CA ARG A 633 -10.06 -10.61 -0.34
C ARG A 633 -10.50 -11.62 -1.41
N GLY A 634 -9.87 -12.78 -1.53
CA GLY A 634 -10.24 -13.82 -2.50
C GLY A 634 -10.04 -13.44 -3.96
N MET A 635 -9.07 -12.56 -4.25
CA MET A 635 -8.86 -11.98 -5.58
C MET A 635 -8.41 -12.99 -6.64
N LEU A 636 -7.53 -13.94 -6.32
CA LEU A 636 -7.11 -15.01 -7.25
C LEU A 636 -8.27 -15.97 -7.52
N LYS A 637 -9.02 -16.36 -6.48
CA LYS A 637 -10.23 -17.18 -6.66
C LYS A 637 -11.25 -16.49 -7.57
N TRP A 638 -11.49 -15.20 -7.35
CA TRP A 638 -12.36 -14.40 -8.19
C TRP A 638 -11.83 -14.28 -9.63
N LEU A 639 -10.52 -14.06 -9.81
CA LEU A 639 -9.89 -13.99 -11.14
C LEU A 639 -10.10 -15.29 -11.94
N ILE A 640 -9.94 -16.45 -11.31
CA ILE A 640 -10.22 -17.75 -11.95
C ILE A 640 -11.67 -17.79 -12.43
N GLN A 641 -12.63 -17.36 -11.61
CA GLN A 641 -14.05 -17.34 -11.98
C GLN A 641 -14.33 -16.39 -13.15
N GLU A 642 -13.72 -15.21 -13.18
CA GLU A 642 -13.90 -14.25 -14.27
C GLU A 642 -13.32 -14.75 -15.60
N LEU A 643 -12.18 -15.44 -15.56
CA LEU A 643 -11.55 -16.03 -16.74
C LEU A 643 -12.29 -17.29 -17.22
N GLN A 644 -12.82 -18.11 -16.31
CA GLN A 644 -13.72 -19.22 -16.66
C GLN A 644 -15.01 -18.72 -17.31
N ASP A 645 -15.58 -17.64 -16.78
CA ASP A 645 -16.76 -17.00 -17.38
C ASP A 645 -16.45 -16.50 -18.80
N ALA A 646 -15.30 -15.84 -18.99
CA ALA A 646 -14.84 -15.40 -20.31
C ALA A 646 -14.59 -16.58 -21.27
N GLU A 647 -13.95 -17.66 -20.81
CA GLU A 647 -13.77 -18.91 -21.56
C GLU A 647 -15.14 -19.48 -21.98
N SER A 648 -16.11 -19.59 -21.07
CA SER A 648 -17.43 -20.13 -21.36
C SER A 648 -18.26 -19.30 -22.34
N LYS A 649 -17.98 -18.00 -22.44
CA LYS A 649 -18.68 -17.04 -23.30
C LYS A 649 -17.89 -16.66 -24.56
N ASN A 650 -16.78 -17.34 -24.85
CA ASN A 650 -15.90 -17.05 -25.99
C ASN A 650 -15.46 -15.58 -26.03
N GLN A 651 -15.09 -15.02 -24.87
CA GLN A 651 -14.61 -13.64 -24.74
C GLN A 651 -13.11 -13.64 -24.50
N PHE A 652 -12.39 -12.76 -25.19
CA PHE A 652 -11.00 -12.48 -24.83
C PHE A 652 -10.95 -11.62 -23.57
N ALA A 653 -9.83 -11.65 -22.84
CA ALA A 653 -9.62 -10.81 -21.67
C ALA A 653 -8.31 -10.03 -21.72
N ILE A 654 -8.30 -8.80 -21.19
CA ILE A 654 -7.07 -8.13 -20.76
C ILE A 654 -7.10 -7.91 -19.25
N ILE A 655 -5.92 -7.92 -18.64
CA ILE A 655 -5.75 -7.69 -17.21
C ILE A 655 -4.91 -6.42 -17.02
N ILE A 656 -5.41 -5.53 -16.17
CA ILE A 656 -4.72 -4.32 -15.75
C ILE A 656 -4.50 -4.35 -14.24
N ALA A 657 -3.32 -3.92 -13.78
CA ALA A 657 -3.03 -3.67 -12.38
C ALA A 657 -1.90 -2.63 -12.29
N HIS A 658 -1.54 -2.20 -11.08
CA HIS A 658 -0.46 -1.23 -10.91
C HIS A 658 0.91 -1.91 -10.78
N ILE A 659 1.17 -2.62 -9.67
CA ILE A 659 2.46 -3.29 -9.39
C ILE A 659 2.57 -4.59 -10.24
N PRO A 660 3.64 -4.78 -11.02
CA PRO A 660 3.83 -6.00 -11.79
C PRO A 660 4.35 -7.18 -10.92
N PRO A 661 4.00 -8.43 -11.26
CA PRO A 661 4.36 -9.62 -10.46
C PRO A 661 5.88 -9.91 -10.32
N GLY A 662 6.70 -9.27 -11.16
CA GLY A 662 8.16 -9.36 -11.11
C GLY A 662 8.84 -8.22 -10.34
N ASP A 663 8.07 -7.27 -9.81
CA ASP A 663 8.60 -6.17 -9.01
C ASP A 663 9.10 -6.65 -7.64
N ILE A 664 10.04 -5.90 -7.06
CA ILE A 664 10.58 -6.20 -5.73
C ILE A 664 9.54 -6.07 -4.61
N SER A 665 8.58 -5.15 -4.77
CA SER A 665 7.44 -5.00 -3.87
C SER A 665 6.44 -6.15 -4.04
N CYS A 666 6.49 -6.92 -5.13
CA CYS A 666 5.52 -7.99 -5.34
C CYS A 666 5.87 -9.26 -4.55
N ASN A 667 4.86 -9.82 -3.88
CA ASN A 667 4.93 -11.14 -3.30
C ASN A 667 5.12 -12.24 -4.37
N SER A 668 6.35 -12.78 -4.44
CA SER A 668 6.74 -13.83 -5.41
C SER A 668 5.82 -15.04 -5.40
N GLN A 669 5.25 -15.41 -4.25
CA GLN A 669 4.38 -16.58 -4.16
C GLN A 669 2.98 -16.30 -4.71
N TRP A 670 2.48 -15.07 -4.50
CA TRP A 670 1.27 -14.62 -5.18
C TRP A 670 1.50 -14.59 -6.69
N ALA A 671 2.66 -14.08 -7.13
CA ALA A 671 3.07 -14.05 -8.53
C ALA A 671 3.18 -15.45 -9.16
N ASP A 672 3.67 -16.45 -8.41
CA ASP A 672 3.70 -17.86 -8.85
C ASP A 672 2.30 -18.42 -9.09
N ARG A 673 1.36 -18.15 -8.17
CA ARG A 673 -0.04 -18.57 -8.31
C ARG A 673 -0.73 -17.87 -9.47
N PHE A 674 -0.52 -16.56 -9.60
CA PHE A 674 -0.99 -15.80 -10.74
C PHE A 674 -0.46 -16.39 -12.06
N SER A 675 0.81 -16.78 -12.12
CA SER A 675 1.40 -17.42 -13.29
C SER A 675 0.69 -18.73 -13.68
N VAL A 676 0.30 -19.55 -12.69
CA VAL A 676 -0.51 -20.78 -12.92
C VAL A 676 -1.89 -20.45 -13.49
N VAL A 677 -2.56 -19.42 -12.96
CA VAL A 677 -3.88 -18.97 -13.48
C VAL A 677 -3.75 -18.47 -14.92
N ILE A 678 -2.75 -17.65 -15.22
CA ILE A 678 -2.52 -17.19 -16.61
C ILE A 678 -2.16 -18.35 -17.53
N GLU A 679 -1.40 -19.34 -17.07
CA GLU A 679 -1.13 -20.53 -17.87
C GLU A 679 -2.39 -21.35 -18.17
N ARG A 680 -3.32 -21.48 -17.21
CA ARG A 680 -4.61 -22.17 -17.42
C ARG A 680 -5.44 -21.50 -18.51
N PHE A 681 -5.46 -20.17 -18.54
CA PHE A 681 -6.27 -19.35 -19.45
C PHE A 681 -5.44 -18.67 -20.54
N GLU A 682 -4.30 -19.26 -20.93
CA GLU A 682 -3.34 -18.65 -21.86
C GLU A 682 -3.93 -18.29 -23.23
N HIS A 683 -5.01 -18.95 -23.65
CA HIS A 683 -5.72 -18.73 -24.90
C HIS A 683 -6.81 -17.65 -24.80
N VAL A 684 -7.26 -17.31 -23.58
CA VAL A 684 -8.27 -16.29 -23.29
C VAL A 684 -7.61 -14.92 -23.07
N VAL A 685 -6.51 -14.89 -22.33
CA VAL A 685 -5.82 -13.64 -21.95
C VAL A 685 -5.02 -13.10 -23.13
N SER A 686 -5.36 -11.90 -23.58
CA SER A 686 -4.73 -11.24 -24.73
C SER A 686 -3.60 -10.30 -24.35
N GLY A 687 -3.61 -9.74 -23.14
CA GLY A 687 -2.58 -8.81 -22.67
C GLY A 687 -2.64 -8.55 -21.17
N LEU A 688 -1.47 -8.20 -20.62
CA LEU A 688 -1.23 -7.94 -19.21
C LEU A 688 -0.52 -6.57 -19.11
N PHE A 689 -1.14 -5.59 -18.46
CA PHE A 689 -0.71 -4.19 -18.48
C PHE A 689 -0.50 -3.64 -17.07
N TYR A 690 0.69 -3.09 -16.82
CA TYR A 690 1.14 -2.61 -15.51
C TYR A 690 1.91 -1.29 -15.59
N GLY A 691 2.21 -0.69 -14.44
CA GLY A 691 3.00 0.53 -14.27
C GLY A 691 4.01 0.40 -13.13
N HIS A 692 3.97 1.32 -12.15
CA HIS A 692 4.69 1.31 -10.87
C HIS A 692 6.21 1.56 -10.97
N THR A 693 6.90 0.83 -11.86
CA THR A 693 8.37 0.86 -11.93
C THR A 693 8.93 2.17 -12.51
N HIS A 694 8.05 3.02 -13.04
CA HIS A 694 8.30 4.23 -13.84
C HIS A 694 9.14 4.00 -15.12
N SER A 695 9.62 2.78 -15.33
CA SER A 695 10.56 2.42 -16.38
C SER A 695 9.83 1.75 -17.53
N ASP A 696 10.40 1.84 -18.72
CA ASP A 696 9.91 1.08 -19.87
C ASP A 696 10.41 -0.36 -19.77
N GLN A 697 9.51 -1.30 -19.46
CA GLN A 697 9.89 -2.69 -19.27
C GLN A 697 8.93 -3.66 -19.96
N ILE A 698 9.47 -4.83 -20.25
CA ILE A 698 8.73 -6.01 -20.66
C ILE A 698 9.23 -7.17 -19.80
N SER A 699 8.33 -8.06 -19.38
CA SER A 699 8.70 -9.30 -18.72
C SER A 699 7.85 -10.48 -19.23
N HIS A 700 8.26 -11.70 -18.92
CA HIS A 700 7.57 -12.90 -19.36
C HIS A 700 7.15 -13.81 -18.22
N ILE A 701 5.89 -14.23 -18.24
CA ILE A 701 5.39 -15.31 -17.39
C ILE A 701 5.92 -16.62 -17.93
N ARG A 702 6.51 -17.43 -17.04
CA ARG A 702 7.00 -18.78 -17.34
C ARG A 702 6.10 -19.82 -16.66
N SER A 703 5.93 -20.96 -17.33
CA SER A 703 5.20 -22.10 -16.76
C SER A 703 5.90 -22.58 -15.48
N ARG A 704 5.11 -22.86 -14.45
CA ARG A 704 5.55 -23.55 -13.23
C ARG A 704 5.60 -25.07 -13.40
N ILE A 705 5.23 -25.58 -14.58
CA ILE A 705 5.21 -27.00 -14.91
C ILE A 705 6.41 -27.38 -15.78
N ASP A 706 6.62 -26.69 -16.91
CA ASP A 706 7.66 -27.03 -17.90
C ASP A 706 8.67 -25.90 -18.18
N GLY A 707 8.48 -24.73 -17.57
CA GLY A 707 9.38 -23.58 -17.71
C GLY A 707 9.28 -22.81 -19.03
N ARG A 708 8.35 -23.14 -19.94
CA ARG A 708 8.16 -22.42 -21.22
C ARG A 708 7.56 -21.03 -20.99
N TYR A 709 7.75 -20.13 -21.94
CA TYR A 709 7.13 -18.81 -21.91
C TYR A 709 5.63 -18.89 -22.24
N ILE A 710 4.81 -18.20 -21.44
CA ILE A 710 3.34 -18.25 -21.49
C ILE A 710 2.76 -16.97 -22.08
N LYS A 711 3.15 -15.82 -21.51
CA LYS A 711 2.56 -14.52 -21.84
C LYS A 711 3.54 -13.39 -21.54
N THR A 712 3.46 -12.34 -22.34
CA THR A 712 4.20 -11.10 -22.15
C THR A 712 3.43 -10.17 -21.21
N ILE A 713 4.15 -9.57 -20.27
CA ILE A 713 3.69 -8.47 -19.42
C ILE A 713 4.28 -7.18 -19.98
N TYR A 714 3.42 -6.20 -20.21
CA TYR A 714 3.81 -4.86 -20.64
C TYR A 714 3.76 -3.91 -19.46
N ILE A 715 4.91 -3.36 -19.08
CA ILE A 715 5.04 -2.41 -17.99
C ILE A 715 5.34 -1.05 -18.64
N ALA A 716 4.39 -0.13 -18.54
CA ALA A 716 4.53 1.18 -19.16
C ALA A 716 5.40 2.11 -18.29
N PRO A 717 6.25 2.95 -18.90
CA PRO A 717 6.95 3.99 -18.17
C PRO A 717 5.97 5.05 -17.65
N SER A 718 6.40 5.79 -16.63
CA SER A 718 5.57 6.80 -15.99
C SER A 718 5.37 8.05 -16.84
N VAL A 719 4.25 8.73 -16.57
CA VAL A 719 4.07 10.12 -17.02
C VAL A 719 4.88 11.06 -16.13
N THR A 720 5.03 10.78 -14.83
CA THR A 720 5.81 11.63 -13.93
C THR A 720 7.29 11.71 -14.31
N THR A 721 7.96 12.79 -13.89
CA THR A 721 9.41 12.89 -13.93
C THR A 721 10.11 12.13 -12.81
N PHE A 722 9.39 11.65 -11.79
CA PHE A 722 9.98 11.09 -10.58
C PHE A 722 10.70 9.75 -10.84
N THR A 723 11.99 9.56 -10.53
CA THR A 723 12.99 10.64 -10.51
C THR A 723 13.80 10.62 -11.79
N ARG A 724 13.94 11.78 -12.41
CA ARG A 724 14.71 12.00 -13.65
C ARG A 724 14.27 11.16 -14.85
N TYR A 725 13.02 10.71 -14.93
CA TYR A 725 12.44 10.13 -16.15
C TYR A 725 11.83 11.22 -17.03
N ASN A 726 11.86 11.04 -18.36
CA ASN A 726 11.09 11.89 -19.24
C ASN A 726 9.62 11.43 -19.24
N PRO A 727 8.66 12.36 -19.15
CA PRO A 727 7.25 12.03 -19.23
C PRO A 727 6.94 11.19 -20.47
N SER A 728 6.31 10.04 -20.25
CA SER A 728 6.08 9.04 -21.29
C SER A 728 4.69 8.41 -21.15
N PHE A 729 4.12 7.94 -22.25
CA PHE A 729 2.89 7.13 -22.26
C PHE A 729 2.90 6.17 -23.45
N ARG A 730 2.02 5.17 -23.46
CA ARG A 730 2.04 4.11 -24.48
C ARG A 730 0.73 4.02 -25.24
N VAL A 731 0.81 3.73 -26.54
CA VAL A 731 -0.35 3.44 -27.40
C VAL A 731 -0.19 2.04 -27.97
N PHE A 732 -1.09 1.14 -27.62
CA PHE A 732 -1.17 -0.21 -28.17
C PHE A 732 -2.13 -0.24 -29.36
N TYR A 733 -1.78 -1.04 -30.37
CA TYR A 733 -2.64 -1.33 -31.50
C TYR A 733 -3.12 -2.77 -31.38
N PHE A 734 -4.43 -2.96 -31.37
CA PHE A 734 -5.04 -4.27 -31.29
C PHE A 734 -5.70 -4.64 -32.60
N ASN A 735 -5.63 -5.92 -32.92
CA ASN A 735 -6.28 -6.48 -34.08
C ASN A 735 -7.76 -6.70 -33.79
N GLY A 736 -8.64 -6.00 -34.53
CA GLY A 736 -10.09 -6.07 -34.32
C GLY A 736 -10.72 -7.44 -34.57
N LYS A 737 -10.01 -8.33 -35.29
CA LYS A 737 -10.47 -9.68 -35.64
C LYS A 737 -10.00 -10.77 -34.67
N THR A 738 -9.07 -10.45 -33.77
CA THR A 738 -8.46 -11.45 -32.88
C THR A 738 -8.27 -10.98 -31.44
N ASN A 739 -8.52 -9.68 -31.17
CA ASN A 739 -8.19 -9.01 -29.92
C ASN A 739 -6.73 -9.21 -29.45
N GLN A 740 -5.83 -9.61 -30.35
CA GLN A 740 -4.40 -9.71 -30.05
C GLN A 740 -3.71 -8.37 -30.31
N ILE A 741 -2.67 -8.10 -29.54
CA ILE A 741 -1.79 -6.94 -29.74
C ILE A 741 -1.03 -7.13 -31.06
N ILE A 742 -1.06 -6.10 -31.91
CA ILE A 742 -0.31 -6.01 -33.16
C ILE A 742 1.10 -5.47 -32.89
N ASP A 743 1.16 -4.31 -32.23
CA ASP A 743 2.38 -3.57 -31.88
C ASP A 743 2.03 -2.49 -30.82
N PHE A 744 3.02 -1.77 -30.32
CA PHE A 744 2.81 -0.52 -29.60
C PHE A 744 3.78 0.58 -30.03
N SER A 745 3.33 1.82 -29.95
CA SER A 745 4.17 3.02 -30.05
C SER A 745 4.42 3.58 -28.65
N GLN A 746 5.69 3.77 -28.31
CA GLN A 746 6.08 4.47 -27.09
C GLN A 746 6.15 5.96 -27.38
N TYR A 747 5.39 6.78 -26.65
CA TYR A 747 5.44 8.24 -26.74
C TYR A 747 6.26 8.82 -25.59
N ARG A 748 6.89 9.95 -25.86
CA ARG A 748 7.73 10.68 -24.90
C ARG A 748 7.68 12.17 -25.17
N LEU A 749 7.64 12.95 -24.08
CA LEU A 749 7.86 14.38 -24.15
C LEU A 749 9.35 14.69 -24.10
N ASP A 750 9.84 15.49 -25.05
CA ASP A 750 11.15 16.14 -24.92
C ASP A 750 11.02 17.32 -23.95
N LEU A 751 11.09 17.00 -22.66
CA LEU A 751 10.87 17.95 -21.58
C LEU A 751 11.91 19.06 -21.59
N ALA A 752 13.17 18.74 -21.93
CA ALA A 752 14.24 19.73 -22.03
C ALA A 752 13.96 20.76 -23.13
N LYS A 753 13.49 20.30 -24.30
CA LYS A 753 13.07 21.20 -25.39
C LYS A 753 11.87 22.04 -24.97
N ALA A 754 10.83 21.44 -24.39
CA ALA A 754 9.63 22.16 -23.94
C ALA A 754 9.99 23.27 -22.93
N ASN A 755 10.85 22.97 -21.95
CA ASN A 755 11.30 23.96 -20.97
C ASN A 755 12.19 25.05 -21.58
N LYS A 756 12.99 24.74 -22.62
CA LYS A 756 13.76 25.74 -23.36
C LYS A 756 12.87 26.71 -24.13
N GLU A 757 11.74 26.24 -24.65
CA GLU A 757 10.73 27.05 -25.36
C GLU A 757 9.82 27.84 -24.38
N GLY A 758 9.82 27.46 -23.10
CA GLY A 758 9.16 28.19 -22.02
C GLY A 758 7.66 27.90 -21.90
N GLN A 759 6.94 28.81 -21.25
CA GLN A 759 5.51 28.61 -20.89
C GLN A 759 4.58 28.55 -22.10
N ASN A 760 5.00 29.11 -23.24
CA ASN A 760 4.25 29.10 -24.49
C ASN A 760 4.65 27.96 -25.44
N ALA A 761 5.43 26.99 -24.95
CA ALA A 761 5.86 25.85 -25.75
C ALA A 761 4.67 25.02 -26.24
N ILE A 762 4.75 24.57 -27.50
CA ILE A 762 3.81 23.58 -28.04
C ILE A 762 4.42 22.21 -27.74
N LEU A 763 3.88 21.53 -26.74
CA LEU A 763 4.36 20.22 -26.31
C LEU A 763 3.96 19.17 -27.35
N ASN A 764 4.93 18.76 -28.15
CA ASN A 764 4.78 17.65 -29.08
C ASN A 764 5.28 16.38 -28.40
N TRP A 765 4.34 15.48 -28.09
CA TRP A 765 4.64 14.14 -27.61
C TRP A 765 5.04 13.28 -28.80
N ASN A 766 6.33 13.01 -28.94
CA ASN A 766 6.87 12.32 -30.11
C ASN A 766 6.85 10.80 -29.89
N ILE A 767 6.70 10.04 -30.98
CA ILE A 767 6.97 8.60 -30.96
C ILE A 767 8.47 8.43 -30.71
N ALA A 768 8.81 7.92 -29.53
CA ALA A 768 10.18 7.56 -29.17
C ALA A 768 10.63 6.34 -29.96
N TYR A 769 9.75 5.33 -30.08
CA TYR A 769 9.96 4.16 -30.93
C TYR A 769 8.67 3.36 -31.16
N ASN A 770 8.64 2.54 -32.22
CA ASN A 770 7.67 1.46 -32.41
C ASN A 770 8.29 0.13 -32.02
N PHE A 771 7.61 -0.68 -31.22
CA PHE A 771 8.21 -1.79 -30.50
C PHE A 771 8.82 -2.88 -31.39
N LEU A 772 8.07 -3.35 -32.39
CA LEU A 772 8.57 -4.40 -33.28
C LEU A 772 9.78 -3.95 -34.10
N GLU A 773 9.70 -2.76 -34.70
CA GLU A 773 10.79 -2.19 -35.50
C GLU A 773 12.05 -1.95 -34.65
N TYR A 774 11.89 -1.35 -33.47
CA TYR A 774 13.00 -0.91 -32.64
C TYR A 774 13.88 -2.06 -32.13
N TYR A 775 13.25 -3.21 -31.81
CA TYR A 775 13.91 -4.43 -31.36
C TYR A 775 14.04 -5.53 -32.43
N GLY A 776 13.62 -5.23 -33.68
CA GLY A 776 13.69 -6.15 -34.82
C GLY A 776 12.88 -7.43 -34.62
N LEU A 777 11.69 -7.34 -34.02
CA LEU A 777 10.79 -8.46 -33.75
C LEU A 777 9.79 -8.62 -34.90
N GLN A 778 9.34 -9.86 -35.15
CA GLN A 778 8.43 -10.16 -36.26
C GLN A 778 6.96 -9.97 -35.88
N SER A 779 6.60 -10.21 -34.62
CA SER A 779 5.26 -9.98 -34.09
C SER A 779 5.27 -9.78 -32.57
N SER A 780 4.15 -9.31 -32.02
CA SER A 780 3.94 -9.20 -30.57
C SER A 780 3.52 -10.52 -29.91
N ARG A 781 3.56 -11.65 -30.63
CA ARG A 781 3.27 -12.97 -30.07
C ARG A 781 4.40 -13.44 -29.17
N ILE A 782 4.08 -14.24 -28.16
CA ILE A 782 5.07 -14.69 -27.17
C ILE A 782 6.22 -15.46 -27.82
N GLU A 783 5.96 -16.19 -28.91
CA GLU A 783 6.97 -16.96 -29.63
C GLU A 783 8.11 -16.10 -30.20
N ASP A 784 7.79 -14.87 -30.60
CA ASP A 784 8.74 -13.90 -31.13
C ASP A 784 9.30 -13.00 -30.02
N VAL A 785 8.45 -12.49 -29.13
CA VAL A 785 8.88 -11.54 -28.09
C VAL A 785 9.83 -12.19 -27.08
N GLN A 786 9.64 -13.47 -26.75
CA GLN A 786 10.55 -14.23 -25.85
C GLN A 786 12.00 -14.23 -26.34
N THR A 787 12.24 -13.97 -27.63
CA THR A 787 13.60 -13.92 -28.20
C THR A 787 14.36 -12.65 -27.81
N LEU A 788 13.68 -11.62 -27.26
CA LEU A 788 14.29 -10.35 -26.89
C LEU A 788 15.40 -10.53 -25.85
N GLY A 789 15.17 -11.34 -24.81
CA GLY A 789 16.19 -11.67 -23.81
C GLY A 789 17.44 -12.30 -24.45
N TYR A 790 17.23 -13.29 -25.33
CA TYR A 790 18.32 -13.92 -26.08
C TYR A 790 19.08 -12.93 -26.97
N LYS A 791 18.36 -12.05 -27.69
CA LYS A 791 18.97 -10.99 -28.51
C LYS A 791 19.81 -10.04 -27.64
N MET A 792 19.27 -9.55 -26.53
CA MET A 792 20.01 -8.72 -25.57
C MET A 792 21.25 -9.42 -25.00
N ARG A 793 21.24 -10.76 -24.87
CA ARG A 793 22.41 -11.56 -24.45
C ARG A 793 23.51 -11.62 -25.49
N HIS A 794 23.22 -11.45 -26.78
CA HIS A 794 24.19 -11.65 -27.86
C HIS A 794 24.46 -10.39 -28.70
N ASP A 795 23.62 -9.36 -28.56
CA ASP A 795 23.72 -8.09 -29.26
C ASP A 795 23.78 -6.95 -28.23
N GLU A 796 24.95 -6.29 -28.15
CA GLU A 796 25.18 -5.20 -27.22
C GLU A 796 24.38 -3.93 -27.57
N GLU A 797 24.10 -3.70 -28.86
CA GLU A 797 23.36 -2.53 -29.31
C GLU A 797 21.87 -2.67 -28.96
N ILE A 798 21.30 -3.87 -29.08
CA ILE A 798 19.94 -4.15 -28.60
C ILE A 798 19.85 -3.95 -27.08
N LEU A 799 20.84 -4.41 -26.32
CA LEU A 799 20.86 -4.16 -24.87
C LEU A 799 20.95 -2.67 -24.54
N LYS A 800 21.83 -1.90 -25.21
CA LYS A 800 21.94 -0.45 -25.00
C LYS A 800 20.64 0.26 -25.35
N LYS A 801 19.99 -0.12 -26.44
CA LYS A 801 18.66 0.38 -26.83
C LYS A 801 17.63 0.11 -25.73
N TYR A 802 17.60 -1.11 -25.18
CA TYR A 802 16.70 -1.47 -24.08
C TYR A 802 16.97 -0.62 -22.84
N ILE A 803 18.22 -0.48 -22.40
CA ILE A 803 18.58 0.33 -21.22
C ILE A 803 18.26 1.81 -21.42
N TYR A 804 18.42 2.33 -22.63
CA TYR A 804 18.04 3.70 -22.96
C TYR A 804 16.52 3.89 -22.90
N SER A 805 15.74 2.94 -23.44
CA SER A 805 14.28 2.96 -23.34
C SER A 805 13.81 2.79 -21.90
N TYR A 806 14.40 1.87 -21.14
CA TYR A 806 14.17 1.66 -19.71
C TYR A 806 14.32 2.96 -18.93
N ALA A 807 15.35 3.75 -19.24
CA ALA A 807 15.59 5.07 -18.69
C ALA A 807 14.65 6.17 -19.22
N THR A 808 13.63 5.84 -20.01
CA THR A 808 12.77 6.78 -20.76
C THR A 808 13.58 7.80 -21.58
N GLY A 809 14.73 7.37 -22.09
CA GLY A 809 15.70 8.22 -22.80
C GLY A 809 16.26 9.40 -22.01
N SER A 810 16.14 9.37 -20.69
CA SER A 810 16.84 10.31 -19.82
C SER A 810 18.34 10.00 -19.89
N GLU A 811 19.10 10.95 -20.43
CA GLU A 811 20.56 10.85 -20.51
C GLU A 811 21.21 10.69 -19.13
N VAL A 812 20.61 11.29 -18.10
CA VAL A 812 21.11 11.20 -16.72
C VAL A 812 20.95 9.78 -16.19
N ARG A 813 19.73 9.23 -16.26
CA ARG A 813 19.43 7.85 -15.84
C ARG A 813 20.19 6.83 -16.67
N TYR A 814 20.23 7.00 -17.99
CA TYR A 814 20.95 6.12 -18.89
C TYR A 814 22.44 6.04 -18.53
N LYS A 815 23.11 7.19 -18.35
CA LYS A 815 24.53 7.22 -17.95
C LYS A 815 24.75 6.66 -16.55
N GLN A 816 23.79 6.82 -15.65
CA GLN A 816 23.84 6.21 -14.32
C GLN A 816 23.77 4.69 -14.42
N HIS A 817 22.78 4.13 -15.12
CA HIS A 817 22.74 2.68 -15.38
C HIS A 817 24.01 2.17 -16.07
N LEU A 818 24.57 2.90 -17.04
CA LEU A 818 25.85 2.55 -17.67
C LEU A 818 27.06 2.65 -16.72
N LYS A 819 27.04 3.56 -15.75
CA LYS A 819 28.09 3.69 -14.72
C LYS A 819 27.96 2.59 -13.68
N ASP A 820 26.75 2.26 -13.26
CA ASP A 820 26.47 1.19 -12.30
C ASP A 820 26.81 -0.16 -12.94
N LEU A 821 26.46 -0.32 -14.22
CA LEU A 821 27.04 -1.33 -15.11
C LEU A 821 28.55 -1.34 -14.93
N LYS A 822 29.28 -0.24 -15.20
CA LYS A 822 30.75 -0.09 -15.10
C LYS A 822 31.38 -0.30 -13.72
N LYS A 823 30.67 -0.01 -12.63
CA LYS A 823 31.19 -0.13 -11.26
C LYS A 823 31.04 -1.54 -10.69
N LEU A 824 30.06 -2.28 -11.17
CA LEU A 824 29.85 -3.70 -10.87
C LEU A 824 30.78 -4.62 -11.71
N PHE A 825 31.86 -4.08 -12.30
CA PHE A 825 32.75 -4.71 -13.32
C PHE A 825 33.67 -5.84 -12.83
N LEU A 826 33.28 -6.54 -11.78
CA LEU A 826 33.88 -7.83 -11.43
C LEU A 826 32.85 -8.94 -11.69
N LYS A 827 32.60 -9.21 -12.99
CA LYS A 827 31.85 -10.33 -13.62
C LYS A 827 30.31 -10.18 -13.78
N LYS A 828 29.84 -10.53 -14.99
CA LYS A 828 28.50 -10.98 -15.48
C LYS A 828 27.16 -10.39 -14.94
N GLY A 829 27.04 -9.89 -13.72
CA GLY A 829 25.75 -9.64 -13.05
C GLY A 829 24.86 -8.52 -13.60
N THR A 830 25.41 -7.39 -14.02
CA THR A 830 24.55 -6.23 -14.40
C THR A 830 23.98 -6.34 -15.82
N ARG A 831 24.63 -7.10 -16.72
CA ARG A 831 24.01 -7.52 -17.99
C ARG A 831 22.80 -8.40 -17.69
N ASN A 832 22.92 -9.27 -16.69
CA ASN A 832 21.83 -10.14 -16.26
C ASN A 832 20.69 -9.35 -15.61
N TYR A 833 20.92 -8.22 -14.91
CA TYR A 833 19.84 -7.39 -14.34
C TYR A 833 18.71 -7.12 -15.35
N PHE A 834 19.04 -6.50 -16.49
CA PHE A 834 18.05 -6.13 -17.51
C PHE A 834 17.52 -7.36 -18.27
N ILE A 835 18.39 -8.33 -18.55
CA ILE A 835 18.01 -9.52 -19.33
C ILE A 835 17.09 -10.43 -18.52
N CYS A 836 17.43 -10.69 -17.26
CA CYS A 836 16.58 -11.45 -16.35
C CYS A 836 15.26 -10.72 -16.12
N GLY A 837 15.26 -9.38 -16.04
CA GLY A 837 14.03 -8.59 -15.97
C GLY A 837 13.08 -8.85 -17.13
N VAL A 838 13.64 -9.07 -18.34
CA VAL A 838 12.85 -9.47 -19.51
C VAL A 838 12.39 -10.91 -19.44
N GLU A 839 13.24 -11.83 -18.98
CA GLU A 839 12.95 -13.27 -19.05
C GLU A 839 12.04 -13.80 -17.93
N THR A 840 11.87 -13.06 -16.83
CA THR A 840 11.16 -13.56 -15.65
C THR A 840 10.15 -12.56 -15.12
N ALA A 841 8.96 -13.05 -14.76
CA ALA A 841 7.88 -12.25 -14.17
C ALA A 841 7.66 -12.52 -12.68
N THR A 842 8.62 -13.12 -11.99
CA THR A 842 8.63 -13.22 -10.52
C THR A 842 9.98 -12.81 -9.98
N TYR A 843 9.96 -12.15 -8.83
CA TYR A 843 11.18 -11.61 -8.25
C TYR A 843 12.19 -12.69 -7.84
N ASP A 844 11.71 -13.83 -7.31
CA ASP A 844 12.58 -14.97 -6.99
C ASP A 844 13.29 -15.56 -8.22
N ASP A 845 12.62 -15.67 -9.37
CA ASP A 845 13.23 -16.17 -10.59
C ASP A 845 14.24 -15.17 -11.14
N TRP A 846 13.89 -13.88 -11.09
CA TRP A 846 14.80 -12.79 -11.44
C TRP A 846 16.07 -12.84 -10.58
N PHE A 847 15.90 -12.96 -9.27
CA PHE A 847 16.98 -13.08 -8.29
C PHE A 847 17.87 -14.30 -8.57
N SER A 848 17.26 -15.45 -8.86
CA SER A 848 17.99 -16.67 -9.23
C SER A 848 18.77 -16.49 -10.54
N CYS A 849 18.20 -15.78 -11.50
CA CYS A 849 18.79 -15.53 -12.81
C CYS A 849 20.00 -14.57 -12.76
N ILE A 850 19.99 -13.55 -11.90
CA ILE A 850 21.10 -12.60 -11.79
C ILE A 850 22.35 -13.21 -11.15
N GLY A 851 22.19 -14.10 -10.16
CA GLY A 851 23.27 -14.77 -9.42
C GLY A 851 23.48 -14.26 -7.98
N PHE A 852 23.78 -15.18 -7.05
CA PHE A 852 23.88 -14.89 -5.60
C PHE A 852 25.03 -13.93 -5.23
N ILE A 853 26.19 -14.02 -5.89
CA ILE A 853 27.34 -13.15 -5.57
C ILE A 853 27.05 -11.69 -5.96
N GLU A 854 26.32 -11.49 -7.06
CA GLU A 854 25.92 -10.16 -7.51
C GLU A 854 24.76 -9.61 -6.65
N SER A 855 23.96 -10.48 -6.05
CA SER A 855 22.84 -10.10 -5.16
C SER A 855 23.24 -9.54 -3.79
N LEU A 856 24.46 -9.80 -3.30
CA LEU A 856 24.91 -9.36 -1.97
C LEU A 856 25.27 -7.85 -1.91
N GLN A 857 25.25 -7.16 -3.04
CA GLN A 857 25.64 -5.74 -3.16
C GLN A 857 24.44 -4.77 -3.14
N ASP A 858 23.22 -5.29 -3.03
CA ASP A 858 21.98 -4.52 -3.18
C ASP A 858 21.14 -4.57 -1.89
N SER A 859 20.90 -3.39 -1.28
CA SER A 859 20.12 -3.24 -0.05
C SER A 859 18.66 -3.64 -0.20
N ALA A 860 18.13 -3.57 -1.43
CA ALA A 860 16.77 -3.97 -1.75
C ALA A 860 16.58 -5.49 -1.57
N GLN A 861 17.64 -6.29 -1.73
CA GLN A 861 17.60 -7.74 -1.51
C GLN A 861 17.49 -8.12 -0.04
N ILE A 862 18.20 -7.36 0.82
CA ILE A 862 18.09 -7.53 2.28
C ILE A 862 16.64 -7.22 2.68
N ARG A 863 16.06 -6.13 2.16
CA ARG A 863 14.64 -5.80 2.33
C ARG A 863 13.72 -6.94 1.88
N TYR A 864 13.89 -7.48 0.68
CA TYR A 864 13.10 -8.61 0.19
C TYR A 864 13.20 -9.83 1.11
N LYS A 865 14.40 -10.20 1.57
CA LYS A 865 14.58 -11.33 2.51
C LYS A 865 13.98 -11.06 3.89
N ILE A 866 13.97 -9.82 4.33
CA ILE A 866 13.29 -9.40 5.55
C ILE A 866 11.78 -9.52 5.37
N TYR A 867 11.22 -9.02 4.27
CA TYR A 867 9.81 -9.19 3.94
C TYR A 867 9.46 -10.67 3.87
N GLU A 868 10.21 -11.49 3.13
CA GLU A 868 10.04 -12.95 3.11
C GLU A 868 10.00 -13.56 4.53
N SER A 869 10.80 -13.03 5.47
CA SER A 869 10.77 -13.48 6.87
C SER A 869 9.51 -13.05 7.64
N PHE A 870 8.95 -11.86 7.34
CA PHE A 870 7.72 -11.35 7.96
C PHE A 870 6.46 -12.00 7.39
N TYR A 871 6.39 -12.16 6.08
CA TYR A 871 5.25 -12.75 5.36
C TYR A 871 5.28 -14.29 5.36
N GLY A 872 6.41 -14.87 5.77
CA GLY A 872 6.63 -16.31 5.88
C GLY A 872 7.03 -16.98 4.56
N LYS A 873 7.73 -18.11 4.68
CA LYS A 873 7.97 -19.02 3.55
C LYS A 873 6.77 -19.92 3.36
N TRP A 874 6.12 -19.84 2.19
CA TRP A 874 5.13 -20.82 1.80
C TRP A 874 5.85 -21.96 1.08
N LEU A 875 5.41 -23.18 1.30
CA LEU A 875 6.06 -24.37 0.76
C LEU A 875 6.08 -24.28 -0.78
N LYS A 876 7.28 -24.15 -1.35
CA LYS A 876 7.53 -24.24 -2.80
C LYS A 876 7.50 -25.69 -3.33
N ASP A 877 7.40 -26.68 -2.43
CA ASP A 877 7.47 -28.12 -2.74
C ASP A 877 6.26 -28.66 -3.52
#